data_AF-A0A1D2MNU5-F1
#
_entry.id   AF-A0A1D2MNU5-F1
#
_cell.length_a   1.000
_cell.length_b   1.000
_cell.length_c   1.000
_cell.angle_alpha   90.00
_cell.angle_beta   90.00
_cell.angle_gamma   90.00
#
_symmetry.space_group_name_H-M   'P 1'
#
loop_
_entity.id
_entity.type
_entity.pdbx_description
1 polymer ?
#
loop_
_entity_poly.entity_id
_entity_poly.type
_entity_poly.pdbx_seq_one_letter_code
_entity_poly.pdbx_strand_id
1 'polypeptide(L)'
;MGFSGDLSKSTVQHHDKTVVCVLDSWSYWREGEGKFSLSDIDANLCTQLVYRNVGINNKTFEIYNRDSHLADSEGWFKRIVGLSRDFPKLKVLLSVGGWNEGSRTFSELANDYTKRGLFIQSVVGTLQKYGFHGLDLAWEYPAWSVTGGSPKDKNNLLLLLKELREAFGNNTFLALTVTGDRHVAEPAYNVGQIDKFVDQFNVRPMDFSGAWTKDQLAYHHAALRDKEGYRSVEDTIQFYLDGGAKPEKIVLGIPFYGRTFLLREEPPSTGDVMNTSGLEKPISSGFSGNWLSDTLFAGYHEICHNITKMPDWLTFVDNYCLVPFARSGKHWISFDNPESVTSKVNFAIEKKLKGVLAWTIDTDDFKGTACSGNGDSSETRVTYPLLRTINSELAKDAEKARETTGGAFRDDKHDHDNENSKDQDKKNKLKLKVVNAEGAGKVSKMRACFLVVSILFALAFVGQCQDINYFGVGFSPYVKSDGSPWNSYTVEDIKKMLRIVLTNHNSISTYSMGVDEWNANGPWDQANSNCLISRAAAQINSEMNSVVLSVSQGVYQLDNPALQQKEIDNAFAAAEEANRIRPGSVWSITFTNEYVVSESTGRKVIDMIRNNRDRAHQMGLKVGPRMHICGEVWNGPNAGVLAEIAQVSDFIMCNLYPGPNSNDAGAAVQGISDAYFSSRDGFWRHNPNVEVIIGETGWASEGASFFNPPNLNTIEHEKNFWNGMRSWATQNRVKVQMFEAFDEPWKTGLEGEKHFGWWRRAPNSESYIEKATGAVINP
;
A
#
# COMPACT_ATOMS: atom_id res chain seq x y z
N MET A 1 -46.99 -3.56 14.35
CA MET A 1 -46.73 -3.01 15.70
C MET A 1 -45.99 -1.70 15.51
N GLY A 2 -46.48 -0.61 16.10
CA GLY A 2 -46.22 0.77 15.68
C GLY A 2 -44.82 1.31 16.03
N PHE A 3 -44.29 2.10 15.09
CA PHE A 3 -43.12 2.97 15.24
C PHE A 3 -43.34 3.97 16.39
N SER A 4 -42.49 3.94 17.43
CA SER A 4 -42.57 4.88 18.56
C SER A 4 -41.43 5.91 18.58
N GLY A 5 -40.79 6.17 17.44
CA GLY A 5 -39.78 7.22 17.28
C GLY A 5 -40.01 7.98 15.97
N ASP A 6 -39.84 9.30 16.00
CA ASP A 6 -39.91 10.18 14.83
C ASP A 6 -38.73 9.87 13.90
N LEU A 7 -38.96 9.02 12.89
CA LEU A 7 -37.92 8.53 11.97
C LEU A 7 -37.18 9.70 11.29
N SER A 8 -37.84 10.85 11.10
CA SER A 8 -37.26 12.06 10.49
C SER A 8 -36.07 12.65 11.27
N LYS A 9 -35.90 12.29 12.54
CA LYS A 9 -34.79 12.75 13.40
C LYS A 9 -33.64 11.76 13.52
N SER A 10 -33.77 10.56 12.93
CA SER A 10 -32.75 9.51 13.04
C SER A 10 -31.51 9.86 12.22
N THR A 11 -30.36 9.98 12.89
CA THR A 11 -29.07 10.39 12.30
C THR A 11 -27.90 9.70 13.01
N VAL A 12 -26.70 9.79 12.44
CA VAL A 12 -25.45 9.21 13.00
C VAL A 12 -24.98 9.89 14.29
N GLN A 13 -25.65 10.96 14.72
CA GLN A 13 -25.32 11.63 15.99
C GLN A 13 -25.73 10.80 17.21
N HIS A 14 -26.67 9.87 17.03
CA HIS A 14 -27.26 9.11 18.14
C HIS A 14 -26.61 7.75 18.40
N HIS A 15 -25.60 7.36 17.63
CA HIS A 15 -24.85 6.11 17.81
C HIS A 15 -23.39 6.24 17.37
N ASP A 16 -22.58 5.21 17.69
CA ASP A 16 -21.14 5.15 17.37
C ASP A 16 -20.79 4.11 16.28
N LYS A 17 -21.80 3.45 15.71
CA LYS A 17 -21.65 2.49 14.62
C LYS A 17 -21.39 3.18 13.27
N THR A 18 -20.70 2.47 12.38
CA THR A 18 -20.41 2.97 11.03
C THR A 18 -21.66 2.87 10.13
N VAL A 19 -22.01 3.96 9.45
CA VAL A 19 -22.95 3.99 8.33
C VAL A 19 -22.20 4.45 7.09
N VAL A 20 -22.05 3.55 6.11
CA VAL A 20 -21.41 3.82 4.83
C VAL A 20 -22.48 4.11 3.79
N CYS A 21 -22.42 5.28 3.18
CA CYS A 21 -23.32 5.72 2.13
C CYS A 21 -22.58 5.66 0.80
N VAL A 22 -23.04 4.81 -0.13
CA VAL A 22 -22.46 4.75 -1.48
C VAL A 22 -23.27 5.67 -2.40
N LEU A 23 -22.57 6.53 -3.15
CA LEU A 23 -23.13 7.44 -4.14
C LEU A 23 -22.68 7.02 -5.54
N ASP A 24 -23.62 6.72 -6.42
CA ASP A 24 -23.33 6.49 -7.83
C ASP A 24 -23.11 7.82 -8.56
N SER A 25 -21.94 7.98 -9.19
CA SER A 25 -21.50 9.21 -9.84
C SER A 25 -22.36 9.62 -11.04
N TRP A 26 -23.06 8.66 -11.64
CA TRP A 26 -23.95 8.89 -12.78
C TRP A 26 -25.40 9.19 -12.38
N SER A 27 -25.74 9.14 -11.10
CA SER A 27 -27.10 9.40 -10.61
C SER A 27 -27.58 10.84 -10.91
N TYR A 28 -26.64 11.77 -11.14
CA TYR A 28 -26.92 13.12 -11.63
C TYR A 28 -27.59 13.17 -13.00
N TRP A 29 -27.31 12.19 -13.85
CA TRP A 29 -27.79 12.14 -15.22
C TRP A 29 -29.15 11.45 -15.37
N ARG A 30 -29.71 10.91 -14.27
CA ARG A 30 -31.09 10.42 -14.26
C ARG A 30 -32.05 11.58 -14.49
N GLU A 31 -33.20 11.27 -15.07
CA GLU A 31 -34.25 12.25 -15.36
C GLU A 31 -35.30 12.31 -14.25
N GLY A 32 -36.04 13.42 -14.19
CA GLY A 32 -37.21 13.57 -13.32
C GLY A 32 -36.91 13.34 -11.85
N GLU A 33 -37.74 12.51 -11.20
CA GLU A 33 -37.64 12.29 -9.76
C GLU A 33 -36.41 11.47 -9.35
N GLY A 34 -35.84 10.66 -10.24
CA GLY A 34 -34.62 9.89 -9.96
C GLY A 34 -33.31 10.69 -10.09
N LYS A 35 -33.35 11.94 -10.57
CA LYS A 35 -32.16 12.81 -10.61
C LYS A 35 -31.64 13.06 -9.19
N PHE A 36 -30.39 12.66 -8.94
CA PHE A 36 -29.71 12.84 -7.66
C PHE A 36 -28.51 13.79 -7.79
N SER A 37 -28.49 14.84 -6.99
CA SER A 37 -27.47 15.88 -7.02
C SER A 37 -26.77 16.02 -5.67
N LEU A 38 -25.69 16.81 -5.61
CA LEU A 38 -24.98 17.05 -4.35
C LEU A 38 -25.85 17.68 -3.26
N SER A 39 -26.88 18.44 -3.62
CA SER A 39 -27.80 19.02 -2.63
C SER A 39 -28.76 18.02 -2.02
N ASP A 40 -28.91 16.84 -2.64
CA ASP A 40 -29.75 15.79 -2.08
C ASP A 40 -29.05 15.06 -0.93
N ILE A 41 -27.71 15.06 -0.88
CA ILE A 41 -26.91 14.39 0.15
C ILE A 41 -27.19 14.97 1.55
N ASP A 42 -27.87 14.20 2.40
CA ASP A 42 -27.96 14.46 3.84
C ASP A 42 -26.78 13.81 4.58
N ALA A 43 -25.69 14.56 4.73
CA ALA A 43 -24.46 14.10 5.36
C ALA A 43 -24.61 13.76 6.86
N ASN A 44 -25.70 14.15 7.54
CA ASN A 44 -25.97 13.70 8.92
C ASN A 44 -26.35 12.21 9.00
N LEU A 45 -26.66 11.59 7.86
CA LEU A 45 -27.06 10.18 7.81
C LEU A 45 -25.88 9.24 7.59
N CYS A 46 -24.67 9.76 7.39
CA CYS A 46 -23.50 9.01 6.96
C CYS A 46 -22.30 9.27 7.88
N THR A 47 -21.59 8.21 8.25
CA THR A 47 -20.25 8.32 8.85
C THR A 47 -19.15 8.19 7.80
N GLN A 48 -19.46 7.53 6.69
CA GLN A 48 -18.58 7.41 5.53
C GLN A 48 -19.41 7.64 4.26
N LEU A 49 -18.92 8.44 3.34
CA LEU A 49 -19.49 8.64 2.01
C LEU A 49 -18.51 8.13 0.96
N VAL A 50 -18.93 7.19 0.13
CA VAL A 50 -18.11 6.57 -0.91
C VAL A 50 -18.56 7.09 -2.27
N TYR A 51 -17.70 7.81 -2.97
CA TYR A 51 -17.96 8.24 -4.34
C TYR A 51 -17.61 7.11 -5.32
N ARG A 52 -18.62 6.55 -6.00
CA ARG A 52 -18.50 5.40 -6.88
C ARG A 52 -18.76 5.78 -8.35
N ASN A 53 -17.91 5.46 -9.31
CA ASN A 53 -16.54 4.95 -9.23
C ASN A 53 -15.67 5.69 -10.24
N VAL A 54 -14.38 5.83 -9.94
CA VAL A 54 -13.36 6.11 -10.96
C VAL A 54 -12.93 4.80 -11.65
N GLY A 55 -12.41 4.92 -12.87
CA GLY A 55 -11.93 3.78 -13.67
C GLY A 55 -10.41 3.67 -13.67
N ILE A 56 -9.88 2.65 -14.34
CA ILE A 56 -8.43 2.45 -14.53
C ILE A 56 -8.10 2.50 -16.00
N ASN A 57 -7.11 3.31 -16.37
CA ASN A 57 -6.64 3.38 -17.73
C ASN A 57 -5.87 2.09 -18.07
N ASN A 58 -6.32 1.34 -19.08
CA ASN A 58 -5.74 0.05 -19.43
C ASN A 58 -4.34 0.12 -20.09
N LYS A 59 -3.79 1.30 -20.34
CA LYS A 59 -2.44 1.51 -20.86
C LYS A 59 -1.48 2.04 -19.81
N THR A 60 -1.91 3.05 -19.04
CA THR A 60 -1.07 3.70 -18.02
C THR A 60 -1.22 3.09 -16.63
N PHE A 61 -2.30 2.33 -16.39
CA PHE A 61 -2.69 1.79 -15.09
C PHE A 61 -2.99 2.84 -14.02
N GLU A 62 -3.14 4.11 -14.43
CA GLU A 62 -3.55 5.22 -13.58
C GLU A 62 -5.08 5.27 -13.44
N ILE A 63 -5.57 5.81 -12.33
CA ILE A 63 -7.00 6.04 -12.14
C ILE A 63 -7.47 7.27 -12.91
N TYR A 64 -8.70 7.23 -13.43
CA TYR A 64 -9.29 8.35 -14.16
C TYR A 64 -10.77 8.53 -13.85
N ASN A 65 -11.22 9.78 -13.92
CA ASN A 65 -12.62 10.14 -13.74
C ASN A 65 -13.42 9.72 -14.98
N ARG A 66 -14.45 8.88 -14.77
CA ARG A 66 -15.38 8.52 -15.86
C ARG A 66 -16.20 9.71 -16.34
N ASP A 67 -16.46 10.66 -15.44
CA ASP A 67 -17.10 11.92 -15.72
C ASP A 67 -16.24 13.07 -15.17
N SER A 68 -15.26 13.49 -15.98
CA SER A 68 -14.38 14.62 -15.62
C SER A 68 -15.11 15.95 -15.58
N HIS A 69 -16.26 16.09 -16.26
CA HIS A 69 -17.06 17.31 -16.18
C HIS A 69 -17.63 17.50 -14.77
N LEU A 70 -18.30 16.49 -14.21
CA LEU A 70 -18.80 16.57 -12.83
C LEU A 70 -17.66 16.61 -11.81
N ALA A 71 -16.68 15.72 -11.95
CA ALA A 71 -15.60 15.60 -10.97
C ALA A 71 -14.70 16.85 -10.90
N ASP A 72 -14.28 17.38 -12.06
CA ASP A 72 -13.28 18.44 -12.17
C ASP A 72 -13.91 19.81 -12.47
N SER A 73 -14.68 19.94 -13.55
CA SER A 73 -15.24 21.23 -13.98
C SER A 73 -16.30 21.78 -13.02
N GLU A 74 -17.21 20.93 -12.56
CA GLU A 74 -18.23 21.26 -11.55
C GLU A 74 -17.72 21.07 -10.11
N GLY A 75 -16.48 20.60 -9.97
CA GLY A 75 -15.74 20.49 -8.71
C GLY A 75 -16.36 19.52 -7.71
N TRP A 76 -17.07 18.48 -8.14
CA TRP A 76 -17.78 17.56 -7.24
C TRP A 76 -16.85 16.95 -6.19
N PHE A 77 -15.64 16.55 -6.55
CA PHE A 77 -14.70 15.94 -5.60
C PHE A 77 -14.41 16.85 -4.42
N LYS A 78 -14.05 18.11 -4.68
CA LYS A 78 -13.78 19.09 -3.62
C LYS A 78 -15.02 19.42 -2.80
N ARG A 79 -16.19 19.49 -3.44
CA ARG A 79 -17.46 19.80 -2.77
C ARG A 79 -17.90 18.68 -1.84
N ILE A 80 -17.85 17.43 -2.30
CA ILE A 80 -18.20 16.24 -1.50
C ILE A 80 -17.21 16.09 -0.34
N VAL A 81 -15.90 16.15 -0.60
CA VAL A 81 -14.89 16.11 0.46
C VAL A 81 -15.11 17.26 1.45
N GLY A 82 -15.49 18.44 0.96
CA GLY A 82 -15.78 19.63 1.76
C GLY A 82 -16.88 19.43 2.80
N LEU A 83 -17.84 18.51 2.59
CA LEU A 83 -18.89 18.19 3.57
C LEU A 83 -18.30 17.77 4.92
N SER A 84 -17.15 17.09 4.94
CA SER A 84 -16.49 16.66 6.17
C SER A 84 -16.11 17.82 7.12
N ARG A 85 -16.04 19.06 6.62
CA ARG A 85 -15.78 20.25 7.45
C ARG A 85 -16.97 20.58 8.35
N ASP A 86 -18.18 20.39 7.84
CA ASP A 86 -19.43 20.69 8.55
C ASP A 86 -19.96 19.46 9.30
N PHE A 87 -19.53 18.26 8.90
CA PHE A 87 -19.90 16.99 9.51
C PHE A 87 -18.64 16.25 10.01
N PRO A 88 -18.13 16.54 11.22
CA PRO A 88 -16.85 16.02 11.71
C PRO A 88 -16.75 14.49 11.84
N LYS A 89 -17.89 13.79 11.88
CA LYS A 89 -17.96 12.32 11.87
C LYS A 89 -17.80 11.71 10.47
N LEU A 90 -17.91 12.52 9.42
CA LEU A 90 -17.93 12.07 8.03
C LEU A 90 -16.52 11.91 7.46
N LYS A 91 -16.20 10.69 7.01
CA LYS A 91 -15.08 10.43 6.10
C LYS A 91 -15.60 10.31 4.67
N VAL A 92 -14.83 10.78 3.71
CA VAL A 92 -15.16 10.68 2.28
C VAL A 92 -14.11 9.84 1.59
N LEU A 93 -14.54 8.73 0.98
CA LEU A 93 -13.68 7.77 0.28
C LEU A 93 -13.92 7.84 -1.24
N LEU A 94 -12.84 7.68 -2.00
CA LEU A 94 -12.92 7.49 -3.44
C LEU A 94 -12.97 6.00 -3.76
N SER A 95 -13.93 5.55 -4.56
CA SER A 95 -14.00 4.15 -4.98
C SER A 95 -13.46 3.94 -6.39
N VAL A 96 -12.62 2.92 -6.59
CA VAL A 96 -12.05 2.52 -7.88
C VAL A 96 -12.59 1.16 -8.30
N GLY A 97 -13.10 1.07 -9.54
CA GLY A 97 -13.53 -0.20 -10.15
C GLY A 97 -15.03 -0.31 -10.39
N GLY A 98 -15.63 -1.38 -9.86
CA GLY A 98 -17.03 -1.78 -10.04
C GLY A 98 -17.27 -2.61 -11.30
N TRP A 99 -18.49 -3.14 -11.42
CA TRP A 99 -18.94 -3.98 -12.54
C TRP A 99 -18.47 -3.54 -13.94
N ASN A 100 -18.63 -2.25 -14.27
CA ASN A 100 -18.28 -1.72 -15.59
C ASN A 100 -16.77 -1.64 -15.88
N GLU A 101 -15.91 -1.70 -14.85
CA GLU A 101 -14.45 -1.82 -15.04
C GLU A 101 -14.05 -3.26 -15.42
N GLY A 102 -14.84 -4.25 -14.97
CA GLY A 102 -14.50 -5.66 -15.07
C GLY A 102 -13.23 -6.02 -14.28
N SER A 103 -12.63 -7.16 -14.63
CA SER A 103 -11.49 -7.72 -13.91
C SER A 103 -10.20 -7.77 -14.73
N ARG A 104 -10.24 -7.59 -16.05
CA ARG A 104 -9.05 -7.73 -16.90
C ARG A 104 -7.95 -6.73 -16.52
N THR A 105 -8.26 -5.44 -16.51
CA THR A 105 -7.30 -4.38 -16.18
C THR A 105 -6.74 -4.56 -14.77
N PHE A 106 -7.60 -4.92 -13.81
CA PHE A 106 -7.19 -5.25 -12.45
C PHE A 106 -6.29 -6.49 -12.36
N SER A 107 -6.57 -7.54 -13.10
CA SER A 107 -5.74 -8.75 -13.11
C SER A 107 -4.36 -8.45 -13.69
N GLU A 108 -4.31 -7.70 -14.80
CA GLU A 108 -3.06 -7.26 -15.42
C GLU A 108 -2.22 -6.36 -14.52
N LEU A 109 -2.85 -5.37 -13.86
CA LEU A 109 -2.14 -4.46 -12.96
C LEU A 109 -1.69 -5.18 -11.70
N ALA A 110 -2.54 -6.02 -11.10
CA ALA A 110 -2.21 -6.69 -9.84
C ALA A 110 -1.10 -7.73 -10.03
N ASN A 111 -0.99 -8.34 -11.22
CA ASN A 111 0.02 -9.34 -11.52
C ASN A 111 1.43 -8.75 -11.77
N ASP A 112 1.58 -7.43 -11.91
CA ASP A 112 2.84 -6.79 -12.26
C ASP A 112 3.21 -5.71 -11.24
N TYR A 113 4.39 -5.84 -10.64
CA TYR A 113 4.89 -4.91 -9.64
C TYR A 113 4.92 -3.44 -10.10
N THR A 114 5.35 -3.20 -11.34
CA THR A 114 5.46 -1.84 -11.91
C THR A 114 4.07 -1.24 -12.07
N LYS A 115 3.12 -2.02 -12.58
CA LYS A 115 1.74 -1.57 -12.80
C LYS A 115 1.01 -1.32 -11.49
N ARG A 116 1.24 -2.13 -10.45
CA ARG A 116 0.76 -1.83 -9.09
C ARG A 116 1.33 -0.50 -8.59
N GLY A 117 2.63 -0.25 -8.78
CA GLY A 117 3.26 1.03 -8.44
C GLY A 117 2.62 2.24 -9.13
N LEU A 118 2.42 2.19 -10.45
CA LEU A 118 1.75 3.25 -11.22
C LEU A 118 0.33 3.53 -10.72
N PHE A 119 -0.44 2.46 -10.49
CA PHE A 119 -1.78 2.54 -9.93
C PHE A 119 -1.78 3.20 -8.54
N ILE A 120 -0.92 2.75 -7.64
CA ILE A 120 -0.82 3.26 -6.26
C ILE A 120 -0.42 4.74 -6.25
N GLN A 121 0.56 5.14 -7.06
CA GLN A 121 0.99 6.54 -7.17
C GLN A 121 -0.15 7.44 -7.67
N SER A 122 -0.89 7.00 -8.69
CA SER A 122 -2.04 7.72 -9.23
C SER A 122 -3.17 7.87 -8.19
N VAL A 123 -3.44 6.81 -7.43
CA VAL A 123 -4.39 6.84 -6.31
C VAL A 123 -3.94 7.84 -5.25
N VAL A 124 -2.71 7.73 -4.73
CA VAL A 124 -2.18 8.61 -3.68
C VAL A 124 -2.24 10.07 -4.14
N GLY A 125 -1.79 10.36 -5.36
CA GLY A 125 -1.83 11.70 -5.94
C GLY A 125 -3.25 12.26 -6.03
N THR A 126 -4.23 11.45 -6.41
CA THR A 126 -5.64 11.86 -6.48
C THR A 126 -6.22 12.11 -5.10
N LEU A 127 -6.00 11.21 -4.14
CA LEU A 127 -6.49 11.38 -2.77
C LEU A 127 -5.94 12.67 -2.15
N GLN A 128 -4.65 12.93 -2.30
CA GLN A 128 -3.99 14.15 -1.82
C GLN A 128 -4.48 15.42 -2.52
N LYS A 129 -4.62 15.38 -3.85
CA LYS A 129 -5.06 16.54 -4.66
C LYS A 129 -6.46 17.04 -4.28
N TYR A 130 -7.38 16.12 -3.98
CA TYR A 130 -8.77 16.47 -3.69
C TYR A 130 -9.13 16.39 -2.21
N GLY A 131 -8.25 15.83 -1.37
CA GLY A 131 -8.44 15.73 0.09
C GLY A 131 -9.33 14.55 0.52
N PHE A 132 -9.43 13.49 -0.28
CA PHE A 132 -10.16 12.29 0.13
C PHE A 132 -9.49 11.65 1.36
N HIS A 133 -10.31 11.08 2.24
CA HIS A 133 -9.88 10.44 3.48
C HIS A 133 -9.35 9.01 3.25
N GLY A 134 -9.59 8.45 2.07
CA GLY A 134 -9.17 7.09 1.74
C GLY A 134 -9.72 6.54 0.44
N LEU A 135 -9.42 5.27 0.21
CA LEU A 135 -9.79 4.50 -0.96
C LEU A 135 -10.77 3.38 -0.58
N ASP A 136 -11.77 3.15 -1.42
CA ASP A 136 -12.49 1.88 -1.50
C ASP A 136 -12.05 1.14 -2.78
N LEU A 137 -11.46 -0.04 -2.63
CA LEU A 137 -11.07 -0.87 -3.76
C LEU A 137 -12.23 -1.82 -4.11
N ALA A 138 -12.86 -1.62 -5.27
CA ALA A 138 -14.04 -2.36 -5.70
C ALA A 138 -13.74 -3.20 -6.95
N TRP A 139 -12.79 -4.14 -6.86
CA TRP A 139 -12.47 -5.05 -7.97
C TRP A 139 -13.52 -6.18 -8.09
N GLU A 140 -14.24 -6.20 -9.22
CA GLU A 140 -15.29 -7.19 -9.51
C GLU A 140 -14.93 -8.12 -10.71
N TYR A 141 -14.46 -9.36 -10.50
CA TYR A 141 -13.88 -9.90 -9.26
C TYR A 141 -12.56 -10.61 -9.53
N PRO A 142 -11.59 -10.60 -8.58
CA PRO A 142 -10.38 -11.40 -8.66
C PRO A 142 -10.71 -12.86 -8.97
N ALA A 143 -9.90 -13.51 -9.80
CA ALA A 143 -10.03 -14.93 -10.18
C ALA A 143 -11.28 -15.31 -10.99
N TRP A 144 -12.19 -14.37 -11.24
CA TRP A 144 -13.39 -14.66 -12.02
C TRP A 144 -13.17 -14.42 -13.51
N SER A 145 -12.97 -15.53 -14.23
CA SER A 145 -12.64 -15.52 -15.66
C SER A 145 -13.72 -14.87 -16.54
N VAL A 146 -14.99 -14.88 -16.11
CA VAL A 146 -16.13 -14.25 -16.83
C VAL A 146 -15.88 -12.76 -17.07
N THR A 147 -15.29 -12.07 -16.10
CA THR A 147 -14.94 -10.64 -16.19
C THR A 147 -13.47 -10.40 -16.55
N GLY A 148 -12.72 -11.46 -16.89
CA GLY A 148 -11.31 -11.39 -17.27
C GLY A 148 -10.30 -11.57 -16.12
N GLY A 149 -10.71 -12.15 -14.99
CA GLY A 149 -9.81 -12.50 -13.89
C GLY A 149 -9.03 -13.80 -14.11
N SER A 150 -7.99 -13.98 -13.31
CA SER A 150 -7.06 -15.12 -13.30
C SER A 150 -6.94 -15.73 -11.90
N PRO A 151 -6.80 -17.06 -11.74
CA PRO A 151 -6.64 -17.68 -10.42
C PRO A 151 -5.50 -17.09 -9.56
N LYS A 152 -4.47 -16.52 -10.20
CA LYS A 152 -3.36 -15.83 -9.52
C LYS A 152 -3.81 -14.57 -8.78
N ASP A 153 -4.94 -13.99 -9.16
CA ASP A 153 -5.46 -12.74 -8.60
C ASP A 153 -5.70 -12.83 -7.10
N LYS A 154 -6.00 -14.03 -6.56
CA LYS A 154 -6.16 -14.24 -5.12
C LYS A 154 -4.93 -13.78 -4.33
N ASN A 155 -3.73 -14.09 -4.85
CA ASN A 155 -2.47 -13.69 -4.24
C ASN A 155 -2.05 -12.28 -4.69
N ASN A 156 -2.30 -11.93 -5.95
CA ASN A 156 -1.95 -10.61 -6.47
C ASN A 156 -2.74 -9.48 -5.80
N LEU A 157 -4.01 -9.72 -5.43
CA LEU A 157 -4.79 -8.80 -4.61
C LEU A 157 -4.14 -8.58 -3.24
N LEU A 158 -3.57 -9.61 -2.60
CA LEU A 158 -2.84 -9.44 -1.35
C LEU A 158 -1.61 -8.54 -1.52
N LEU A 159 -0.86 -8.72 -2.60
CA LEU A 159 0.30 -7.86 -2.90
C LEU A 159 -0.14 -6.41 -3.10
N LEU A 160 -1.19 -6.19 -3.90
CA LEU A 160 -1.74 -4.86 -4.13
C LEU A 160 -2.23 -4.19 -2.84
N LEU A 161 -2.95 -4.91 -1.97
CA LEU A 161 -3.45 -4.37 -0.71
C LEU A 161 -2.32 -4.10 0.30
N LYS A 162 -1.29 -4.93 0.31
CA LYS A 162 -0.10 -4.71 1.13
C LYS A 162 0.62 -3.43 0.70
N GLU A 163 0.89 -3.27 -0.59
CA GLU A 163 1.58 -2.10 -1.15
C GLU A 163 0.74 -0.81 -1.00
N LEU A 164 -0.59 -0.89 -1.18
CA LEU A 164 -1.51 0.22 -0.88
C LEU A 164 -1.44 0.63 0.59
N ARG A 165 -1.46 -0.35 1.52
CA ARG A 165 -1.33 -0.06 2.96
C ARG A 165 0.01 0.60 3.28
N GLU A 166 1.11 0.11 2.70
CA GLU A 166 2.44 0.70 2.88
C GLU A 166 2.48 2.16 2.40
N ALA A 167 1.93 2.45 1.21
CA ALA A 167 1.85 3.81 0.67
C ALA A 167 0.91 4.73 1.48
N PHE A 168 -0.16 4.18 2.06
CA PHE A 168 -1.15 4.93 2.84
C PHE A 168 -0.70 5.21 4.27
N GLY A 169 0.17 4.36 4.82
CA GLY A 169 0.50 4.32 6.23
C GLY A 169 -0.76 4.18 7.10
N ASN A 170 -0.73 4.81 8.28
CA ASN A 170 -1.83 4.76 9.26
C ASN A 170 -2.88 5.86 9.07
N ASN A 171 -2.62 6.85 8.22
CA ASN A 171 -3.43 8.08 8.15
C ASN A 171 -4.49 8.07 7.04
N THR A 172 -4.32 7.20 6.04
CA THR A 172 -5.26 7.08 4.91
C THR A 172 -6.07 5.80 5.04
N PHE A 173 -7.39 5.91 4.92
CA PHE A 173 -8.32 4.79 5.10
C PHE A 173 -8.31 3.88 3.86
N LEU A 174 -8.32 2.57 4.06
CA LEU A 174 -8.42 1.57 2.98
C LEU A 174 -9.58 0.61 3.27
N ALA A 175 -10.63 0.73 2.45
CA ALA A 175 -11.73 -0.22 2.40
C ALA A 175 -11.59 -1.15 1.19
N LEU A 176 -12.12 -2.37 1.33
CA LEU A 176 -12.24 -3.32 0.23
C LEU A 176 -13.70 -3.72 0.09
N THR A 177 -14.29 -3.44 -1.07
CA THR A 177 -15.63 -3.91 -1.43
C THR A 177 -15.54 -5.33 -1.98
N VAL A 178 -16.30 -6.24 -1.38
CA VAL A 178 -16.26 -7.69 -1.67
C VAL A 178 -17.65 -8.25 -1.97
N THR A 179 -17.71 -9.31 -2.78
CA THR A 179 -18.96 -9.98 -3.15
C THR A 179 -19.63 -10.70 -1.98
N GLY A 180 -20.95 -10.91 -2.06
CA GLY A 180 -21.66 -11.83 -1.18
C GLY A 180 -21.69 -13.26 -1.69
N ASP A 181 -21.50 -13.49 -2.98
CA ASP A 181 -21.53 -14.82 -3.59
C ASP A 181 -20.29 -15.60 -3.19
N ARG A 182 -20.48 -16.61 -2.33
CA ARG A 182 -19.43 -17.48 -1.82
C ARG A 182 -18.64 -18.19 -2.93
N HIS A 183 -19.28 -18.57 -4.03
CA HIS A 183 -18.61 -19.24 -5.16
C HIS A 183 -17.62 -18.34 -5.88
N VAL A 184 -17.85 -17.02 -5.81
CA VAL A 184 -16.94 -16.00 -6.33
C VAL A 184 -15.93 -15.58 -5.26
N ALA A 185 -16.34 -15.50 -3.99
CA ALA A 185 -15.51 -15.06 -2.89
C ALA A 185 -14.39 -16.05 -2.54
N GLU A 186 -14.69 -17.35 -2.48
CA GLU A 186 -13.73 -18.42 -2.14
C GLU A 186 -12.46 -18.43 -3.02
N PRO A 187 -12.56 -18.39 -4.36
CA PRO A 187 -11.38 -18.32 -5.22
C PRO A 187 -10.75 -16.91 -5.23
N ALA A 188 -11.46 -15.85 -4.85
CA ALA A 188 -10.98 -14.47 -4.95
C ALA A 188 -10.21 -13.98 -3.72
N TYR A 189 -10.58 -14.40 -2.51
CA TYR A 189 -10.15 -13.73 -1.28
C TYR A 189 -9.46 -14.65 -0.30
N ASN A 190 -8.33 -14.19 0.24
CA ASN A 190 -7.70 -14.75 1.43
C ASN A 190 -8.07 -13.87 2.63
N VAL A 191 -9.28 -14.05 3.15
CA VAL A 191 -9.95 -13.11 4.05
C VAL A 191 -9.08 -12.73 5.26
N GLY A 192 -8.54 -13.70 6.00
CA GLY A 192 -7.69 -13.44 7.17
C GLY A 192 -6.34 -12.79 6.86
N GLN A 193 -5.81 -12.94 5.64
CA GLN A 193 -4.61 -12.19 5.22
C GLN A 193 -4.97 -10.77 4.79
N ILE A 194 -6.11 -10.58 4.10
CA ILE A 194 -6.62 -9.27 3.71
C ILE A 194 -6.93 -8.41 4.93
N ASP A 195 -7.50 -8.99 6.00
CA ASP A 195 -7.84 -8.29 7.25
C ASP A 195 -6.68 -7.49 7.83
N LYS A 196 -5.44 -7.94 7.61
CA LYS A 196 -4.21 -7.28 8.09
C LYS A 196 -3.93 -5.94 7.39
N PHE A 197 -4.41 -5.77 6.16
CA PHE A 197 -4.07 -4.62 5.31
C PHE A 197 -5.22 -3.62 5.18
N VAL A 198 -6.47 -4.03 5.38
CA VAL A 198 -7.64 -3.15 5.24
C VAL A 198 -8.17 -2.65 6.59
N ASP A 199 -8.76 -1.46 6.59
CA ASP A 199 -9.49 -0.92 7.75
C ASP A 199 -10.93 -1.44 7.81
N GLN A 200 -11.45 -1.90 6.66
CA GLN A 200 -12.84 -2.24 6.51
C GLN A 200 -13.10 -3.17 5.32
N PHE A 201 -13.98 -4.15 5.51
CA PHE A 201 -14.64 -4.88 4.43
C PHE A 201 -16.03 -4.30 4.21
N ASN A 202 -16.30 -3.87 2.99
CA ASN A 202 -17.63 -3.51 2.51
C ASN A 202 -18.24 -4.75 1.85
N VAL A 203 -18.89 -5.61 2.65
CA VAL A 203 -19.42 -6.90 2.16
C VAL A 203 -20.77 -6.68 1.50
N ARG A 204 -20.98 -7.18 0.27
CA ARG A 204 -22.22 -7.02 -0.49
C ARG A 204 -23.02 -8.32 -0.61
N PRO A 205 -23.75 -8.77 0.44
CA PRO A 205 -24.65 -9.92 0.40
C PRO A 205 -25.95 -9.60 -0.36
N MET A 206 -25.81 -9.35 -1.65
CA MET A 206 -26.88 -8.98 -2.57
C MET A 206 -26.57 -9.56 -3.95
N ASP A 207 -27.55 -9.49 -4.85
CA ASP A 207 -27.48 -10.06 -6.20
C ASP A 207 -27.29 -11.59 -6.24
N PHE A 208 -27.76 -12.30 -5.21
CA PHE A 208 -27.80 -13.75 -5.19
C PHE A 208 -28.71 -14.36 -6.26
N SER A 209 -29.73 -13.60 -6.68
CA SER A 209 -30.66 -13.98 -7.73
C SER A 209 -31.02 -12.81 -8.63
N GLY A 210 -31.28 -13.12 -9.90
CA GLY A 210 -31.61 -12.18 -10.96
C GLY A 210 -31.88 -12.92 -12.25
N ALA A 211 -32.18 -12.20 -13.33
CA ALA A 211 -32.53 -12.80 -14.63
C ALA A 211 -31.42 -13.69 -15.25
N TRP A 212 -30.20 -13.65 -14.71
CA TRP A 212 -29.06 -14.47 -15.12
C TRP A 212 -28.97 -15.83 -14.40
N THR A 213 -29.82 -16.12 -13.41
CA THR A 213 -29.75 -17.39 -12.66
C THR A 213 -30.13 -18.59 -13.53
N LYS A 214 -29.40 -19.69 -13.37
CA LYS A 214 -29.53 -20.89 -14.23
C LYS A 214 -30.79 -21.71 -13.92
N ASP A 215 -31.24 -21.71 -12.67
CA ASP A 215 -32.45 -22.41 -12.23
C ASP A 215 -33.74 -21.75 -12.76
N GLN A 216 -33.65 -20.50 -13.23
CA GLN A 216 -34.77 -19.71 -13.72
C GLN A 216 -35.90 -19.59 -12.70
N LEU A 217 -35.53 -19.41 -11.42
CA LEU A 217 -36.46 -19.19 -10.31
C LEU A 217 -36.34 -17.75 -9.80
N ALA A 218 -37.50 -17.15 -9.51
CA ALA A 218 -37.59 -15.80 -8.95
C ALA A 218 -37.34 -15.85 -7.45
N TYR A 219 -36.07 -15.79 -7.05
CA TYR A 219 -35.67 -15.71 -5.65
C TYR A 219 -35.36 -14.27 -5.23
N HIS A 220 -35.42 -14.02 -3.93
CA HIS A 220 -35.01 -12.74 -3.37
C HIS A 220 -33.49 -12.54 -3.50
N HIS A 221 -33.07 -11.42 -4.09
CA HIS A 221 -31.65 -11.19 -4.40
C HIS A 221 -30.77 -10.89 -3.17
N ALA A 222 -31.36 -10.59 -2.02
CA ALA A 222 -30.65 -10.26 -0.78
C ALA A 222 -31.37 -10.79 0.47
N ALA A 223 -31.82 -12.05 0.44
CA ALA A 223 -32.53 -12.66 1.58
C ALA A 223 -31.65 -12.67 2.84
N LEU A 224 -32.23 -12.39 4.03
CA LEU A 224 -31.48 -12.51 5.28
C LEU A 224 -31.11 -13.98 5.55
N ARG A 225 -32.08 -14.87 5.33
CA ARG A 225 -31.94 -16.33 5.47
C ARG A 225 -32.34 -17.03 4.19
N ASP A 226 -31.76 -18.20 3.99
CA ASP A 226 -32.09 -19.11 2.90
C ASP A 226 -32.17 -20.55 3.44
N LYS A 227 -33.06 -21.37 2.87
CA LYS A 227 -33.24 -22.78 3.25
C LYS A 227 -32.16 -23.67 2.65
N GLU A 228 -31.60 -23.28 1.50
CA GLU A 228 -30.51 -24.03 0.87
C GLU A 228 -29.13 -23.70 1.44
N GLY A 229 -29.02 -22.57 2.14
CA GLY A 229 -27.91 -22.27 3.07
C GLY A 229 -26.68 -21.59 2.45
N TYR A 230 -26.69 -21.22 1.17
CA TYR A 230 -25.53 -20.61 0.50
C TYR A 230 -25.82 -19.31 -0.28
N ARG A 231 -27.06 -18.82 -0.25
CA ARG A 231 -27.48 -17.55 -0.90
C ARG A 231 -28.19 -16.61 0.08
N SER A 232 -27.55 -16.34 1.21
CA SER A 232 -28.15 -15.50 2.25
C SER A 232 -27.12 -14.56 2.89
N VAL A 233 -27.62 -13.46 3.45
CA VAL A 233 -26.83 -12.52 4.24
C VAL A 233 -26.17 -13.21 5.43
N GLU A 234 -26.88 -14.11 6.11
CA GLU A 234 -26.33 -14.87 7.24
C GLU A 234 -25.13 -15.73 6.83
N ASP A 235 -25.24 -16.52 5.76
CA ASP A 235 -24.13 -17.37 5.26
C ASP A 235 -22.94 -16.53 4.78
N THR A 236 -23.19 -15.47 4.00
CA THR A 236 -22.12 -14.59 3.53
C THR A 236 -21.32 -14.00 4.69
N ILE A 237 -21.99 -13.43 5.69
CA ILE A 237 -21.29 -12.83 6.83
C ILE A 237 -20.55 -13.90 7.63
N GLN A 238 -21.14 -15.08 7.79
CA GLN A 238 -20.49 -16.20 8.47
C GLN A 238 -19.23 -16.65 7.70
N PHE A 239 -19.26 -16.72 6.37
CA PHE A 239 -18.10 -17.03 5.55
C PHE A 239 -16.92 -16.06 5.79
N TYR A 240 -17.16 -14.76 5.85
CA TYR A 240 -16.09 -13.78 6.12
C TYR A 240 -15.55 -13.88 7.55
N LEU A 241 -16.42 -14.12 8.54
CA LEU A 241 -16.01 -14.34 9.92
C LEU A 241 -15.14 -15.61 10.06
N ASP A 242 -15.60 -16.73 9.49
CA ASP A 242 -14.87 -18.01 9.49
C ASP A 242 -13.57 -17.91 8.69
N GLY A 243 -13.54 -17.08 7.66
CA GLY A 243 -12.35 -16.74 6.88
C GLY A 243 -11.31 -15.90 7.64
N GLY A 244 -11.64 -15.41 8.84
CA GLY A 244 -10.72 -14.69 9.74
C GLY A 244 -10.83 -13.16 9.69
N ALA A 245 -11.87 -12.59 9.05
CA ALA A 245 -12.14 -11.16 9.17
C ALA A 245 -12.70 -10.84 10.55
N LYS A 246 -12.21 -9.75 11.15
CA LYS A 246 -12.70 -9.32 12.46
C LYS A 246 -14.09 -8.70 12.35
N PRO A 247 -15.05 -9.01 13.24
CA PRO A 247 -16.38 -8.40 13.21
C PRO A 247 -16.34 -6.87 13.14
N GLU A 248 -15.46 -6.24 13.92
CA GLU A 248 -15.26 -4.78 13.98
C GLU A 248 -14.65 -4.17 12.71
N LYS A 249 -14.32 -4.97 11.70
CA LYS A 249 -13.90 -4.53 10.37
C LYS A 249 -14.95 -4.80 9.29
N ILE A 250 -15.98 -5.59 9.55
CA ILE A 250 -17.00 -5.93 8.56
C ILE A 250 -18.15 -4.91 8.61
N VAL A 251 -18.51 -4.37 7.44
CA VAL A 251 -19.71 -3.57 7.24
C VAL A 251 -20.68 -4.35 6.36
N LEU A 252 -21.91 -4.51 6.84
CA LEU A 252 -22.97 -5.24 6.14
C LEU A 252 -23.63 -4.37 5.07
N GLY A 253 -23.48 -4.73 3.79
CA GLY A 253 -24.19 -4.08 2.69
C GLY A 253 -25.68 -4.44 2.65
N ILE A 254 -26.52 -3.43 2.48
CA ILE A 254 -27.96 -3.54 2.28
C ILE A 254 -28.31 -2.84 0.95
N PRO A 255 -28.99 -3.53 0.02
CA PRO A 255 -29.40 -2.93 -1.24
C PRO A 255 -30.61 -2.02 -1.04
N PHE A 256 -30.56 -0.82 -1.61
CA PHE A 256 -31.69 0.12 -1.72
C PHE A 256 -32.30 0.05 -3.11
N TYR A 257 -32.31 -1.15 -3.67
CA TYR A 257 -32.84 -1.48 -4.98
C TYR A 257 -33.39 -2.90 -4.93
N GLY A 258 -34.09 -3.26 -6.00
CA GLY A 258 -34.63 -4.59 -6.20
C GLY A 258 -34.25 -5.21 -7.53
N ARG A 259 -34.37 -6.54 -7.62
CA ARG A 259 -34.23 -7.30 -8.86
C ARG A 259 -35.59 -7.71 -9.39
N THR A 260 -35.81 -7.42 -10.66
CA THR A 260 -37.07 -7.64 -11.38
C THR A 260 -37.02 -8.93 -12.18
N PHE A 261 -38.19 -9.56 -12.28
CA PHE A 261 -38.41 -10.78 -13.04
C PHE A 261 -39.74 -10.71 -13.78
N LEU A 262 -39.80 -11.37 -14.94
CA LEU A 262 -41.03 -11.64 -15.65
C LEU A 262 -41.34 -13.13 -15.54
N LEU A 263 -42.45 -13.44 -14.87
CA LEU A 263 -42.89 -14.81 -14.64
C LEU A 263 -43.54 -15.38 -15.90
N ARG A 264 -43.32 -16.67 -16.17
CA ARG A 264 -43.90 -17.40 -17.31
C ARG A 264 -45.42 -17.47 -17.19
N GLU A 265 -45.90 -17.71 -15.99
CA GLU A 265 -47.32 -17.78 -15.65
C GLU A 265 -47.64 -16.75 -14.55
N GLU A 266 -48.85 -16.21 -14.60
CA GLU A 266 -49.34 -15.31 -13.56
C GLU A 266 -49.65 -16.12 -12.29
N PRO A 267 -48.97 -15.83 -11.16
CA PRO A 267 -49.21 -16.57 -9.93
C PRO A 267 -50.60 -16.23 -9.36
N PRO A 268 -51.25 -17.15 -8.61
CA PRO A 268 -52.53 -16.90 -7.98
C PRO A 268 -52.53 -15.61 -7.14
N SER A 269 -53.67 -14.92 -7.07
CA SER A 269 -53.83 -13.68 -6.29
C SER A 269 -53.62 -13.86 -4.78
N THR A 270 -53.62 -15.09 -4.27
CA THR A 270 -53.33 -15.45 -2.87
C THR A 270 -52.38 -16.65 -2.83
N GLY A 271 -51.34 -16.60 -1.98
CA GLY A 271 -50.37 -17.68 -1.81
C GLY A 271 -48.91 -17.22 -1.75
N ASP A 272 -48.08 -18.01 -1.06
CA ASP A 272 -46.65 -17.79 -0.87
C ASP A 272 -45.91 -18.32 -2.12
N VAL A 273 -45.35 -17.44 -2.94
CA VAL A 273 -44.85 -17.80 -4.28
C VAL A 273 -43.39 -17.42 -4.50
N MET A 274 -42.58 -17.50 -3.45
CA MET A 274 -41.12 -17.31 -3.49
C MET A 274 -40.39 -18.32 -4.41
N ASN A 275 -41.09 -19.35 -4.89
CA ASN A 275 -40.58 -20.39 -5.78
C ASN A 275 -41.48 -20.58 -7.03
N THR A 276 -41.95 -19.50 -7.67
CA THR A 276 -42.67 -19.66 -8.95
C THR A 276 -41.74 -20.28 -10.00
N SER A 277 -42.11 -21.46 -10.50
CA SER A 277 -41.44 -22.11 -11.61
C SER A 277 -41.65 -21.34 -12.91
N GLY A 278 -40.54 -20.88 -13.48
CA GLY A 278 -40.43 -20.49 -14.88
C GLY A 278 -40.33 -18.99 -15.10
N LEU A 279 -39.13 -18.52 -15.41
CA LEU A 279 -38.94 -17.29 -16.16
C LEU A 279 -39.16 -17.58 -17.66
N GLU A 280 -39.77 -16.66 -18.40
CA GLU A 280 -39.47 -16.59 -19.83
C GLU A 280 -38.03 -16.08 -19.98
N LYS A 281 -37.29 -16.51 -21.02
CA LYS A 281 -35.97 -15.92 -21.34
C LYS A 281 -36.10 -14.41 -21.21
N PRO A 282 -35.12 -13.67 -20.63
CA PRO A 282 -35.23 -12.24 -20.45
C PRO A 282 -35.48 -11.59 -21.81
N ILE A 283 -36.74 -11.31 -22.12
CA ILE A 283 -37.08 -10.31 -23.11
C ILE A 283 -36.61 -9.02 -22.44
N SER A 284 -35.96 -8.16 -23.20
CA SER A 284 -35.64 -6.77 -22.84
C SER A 284 -36.89 -5.92 -22.53
N SER A 285 -37.97 -6.54 -22.05
CA SER A 285 -39.25 -5.99 -21.61
C SER A 285 -39.46 -6.18 -20.11
N GLY A 286 -38.43 -6.51 -19.33
CA GLY A 286 -38.47 -6.35 -17.88
C GLY A 286 -38.81 -4.88 -17.55
N PHE A 287 -39.53 -4.66 -16.46
CA PHE A 287 -39.99 -3.33 -16.04
C PHE A 287 -38.82 -2.33 -16.07
N SER A 288 -38.85 -1.37 -17.00
CA SER A 288 -37.99 -0.20 -16.92
C SER A 288 -38.52 0.66 -15.79
N GLY A 289 -37.76 0.78 -14.70
CA GLY A 289 -37.99 1.87 -13.77
C GLY A 289 -38.16 3.19 -14.52
N ASN A 290 -39.13 4.00 -14.13
CA ASN A 290 -39.45 5.27 -14.81
C ASN A 290 -38.26 6.23 -14.83
N TRP A 291 -37.29 6.05 -13.94
CA TRP A 291 -36.19 6.99 -13.73
C TRP A 291 -34.79 6.35 -13.86
N LEU A 292 -34.66 5.05 -13.64
CA LEU A 292 -33.39 4.32 -13.81
C LEU A 292 -33.18 3.74 -15.21
N SER A 293 -34.24 3.55 -15.98
CA SER A 293 -34.18 3.03 -17.36
C SER A 293 -33.49 1.66 -17.50
N ASP A 294 -33.46 0.86 -16.43
CA ASP A 294 -32.96 -0.52 -16.43
C ASP A 294 -34.14 -1.48 -16.24
N THR A 295 -34.16 -2.54 -17.05
CA THR A 295 -35.25 -3.53 -17.09
C THR A 295 -35.08 -4.67 -16.09
N LEU A 296 -33.88 -4.80 -15.49
CA LEU A 296 -33.47 -5.87 -14.57
C LEU A 296 -33.16 -5.36 -13.14
N PHE A 297 -33.44 -4.09 -12.88
CA PHE A 297 -33.07 -3.36 -11.68
C PHE A 297 -34.03 -2.20 -11.45
N ALA A 298 -34.52 -2.00 -10.22
CA ALA A 298 -35.31 -0.81 -9.87
C ALA A 298 -34.86 -0.25 -8.52
N GLY A 299 -34.73 1.07 -8.40
CA GLY A 299 -34.37 1.72 -7.14
C GLY A 299 -35.53 1.71 -6.15
N TYR A 300 -35.28 1.67 -4.84
CA TYR A 300 -36.34 1.61 -3.82
C TYR A 300 -37.42 2.70 -4.00
N HIS A 301 -37.03 3.92 -4.36
CA HIS A 301 -37.99 4.99 -4.70
C HIS A 301 -38.97 4.59 -5.84
N GLU A 302 -38.53 3.92 -6.90
CA GLU A 302 -39.41 3.42 -7.97
C GLU A 302 -40.34 2.32 -7.47
N ILE A 303 -39.78 1.39 -6.70
CA ILE A 303 -40.52 0.26 -6.14
C ILE A 303 -41.63 0.76 -5.22
N CYS A 304 -41.26 1.66 -4.31
CA CYS A 304 -42.15 2.25 -3.34
C CYS A 304 -43.23 3.11 -4.01
N HIS A 305 -42.87 3.88 -5.05
CA HIS A 305 -43.83 4.61 -5.87
C HIS A 305 -44.86 3.68 -6.49
N ASN A 306 -44.42 2.59 -7.12
CA ASN A 306 -45.33 1.64 -7.76
C ASN A 306 -46.26 0.98 -6.74
N ILE A 307 -45.71 0.44 -5.65
CA ILE A 307 -46.49 -0.25 -4.62
C ILE A 307 -47.49 0.69 -3.94
N THR A 308 -47.12 1.96 -3.74
CA THR A 308 -47.96 2.92 -3.01
C THR A 308 -49.02 3.57 -3.90
N LYS A 309 -48.68 3.84 -5.16
CA LYS A 309 -49.52 4.68 -6.05
C LYS A 309 -50.27 3.89 -7.12
N MET A 310 -49.90 2.64 -7.37
CA MET A 310 -50.57 1.78 -8.36
C MET A 310 -51.32 0.65 -7.65
N PRO A 311 -52.66 0.54 -7.82
CA PRO A 311 -53.50 -0.39 -7.05
C PRO A 311 -53.25 -1.88 -7.38
N ASP A 312 -52.65 -2.18 -8.53
CA ASP A 312 -52.44 -3.55 -9.01
C ASP A 312 -51.17 -4.21 -8.43
N TRP A 313 -50.39 -3.48 -7.63
CA TRP A 313 -49.19 -4.02 -6.99
C TRP A 313 -49.51 -4.56 -5.60
N LEU A 314 -49.20 -5.83 -5.40
CA LEU A 314 -49.37 -6.53 -4.13
C LEU A 314 -48.00 -6.83 -3.53
N THR A 315 -47.82 -6.50 -2.25
CA THR A 315 -46.60 -6.80 -1.49
C THR A 315 -46.81 -8.02 -0.60
N PHE A 316 -45.81 -8.89 -0.57
CA PHE A 316 -45.75 -10.10 0.24
C PHE A 316 -44.46 -10.09 1.06
N VAL A 317 -44.47 -10.79 2.18
CA VAL A 317 -43.30 -10.92 3.07
C VAL A 317 -43.03 -12.39 3.29
N ASP A 318 -41.82 -12.83 3.00
CA ASP A 318 -41.35 -14.15 3.40
C ASP A 318 -40.89 -14.08 4.86
N ASN A 319 -41.65 -14.72 5.76
CA ASN A 319 -41.38 -14.70 7.20
C ASN A 319 -40.16 -15.53 7.62
N TYR A 320 -39.64 -16.39 6.76
CA TYR A 320 -38.41 -17.13 7.00
C TYR A 320 -37.20 -16.34 6.47
N CYS A 321 -37.27 -15.87 5.23
CA CYS A 321 -36.20 -15.10 4.58
C CYS A 321 -36.09 -13.67 5.10
N LEU A 322 -37.13 -13.18 5.80
CA LEU A 322 -37.27 -11.85 6.42
C LEU A 322 -37.11 -10.69 5.42
N VAL A 323 -37.72 -10.85 4.24
CA VAL A 323 -37.63 -9.91 3.12
C VAL A 323 -38.95 -9.85 2.34
N PRO A 324 -39.31 -8.67 1.80
CA PRO A 324 -40.49 -8.55 0.97
C PRO A 324 -40.22 -8.85 -0.51
N PHE A 325 -41.29 -9.13 -1.23
CA PHE A 325 -41.34 -9.03 -2.68
C PHE A 325 -42.68 -8.42 -3.09
N ALA A 326 -42.75 -7.82 -4.28
CA ALA A 326 -43.98 -7.29 -4.82
C ALA A 326 -44.27 -7.88 -6.20
N ARG A 327 -45.54 -7.93 -6.58
CA ARG A 327 -45.97 -8.41 -7.89
C ARG A 327 -47.17 -7.65 -8.43
N SER A 328 -47.24 -7.60 -9.76
CA SER A 328 -48.41 -7.13 -10.50
C SER A 328 -48.52 -7.92 -11.81
N GLY A 329 -49.56 -8.75 -11.93
CA GLY A 329 -49.65 -9.77 -12.97
C GLY A 329 -48.42 -10.68 -12.98
N LYS A 330 -47.72 -10.75 -14.12
CA LYS A 330 -46.48 -11.51 -14.31
C LYS A 330 -45.21 -10.78 -13.83
N HIS A 331 -45.30 -9.50 -13.46
CA HIS A 331 -44.14 -8.77 -12.95
C HIS A 331 -43.90 -9.15 -11.50
N TRP A 332 -42.64 -9.41 -11.17
CA TRP A 332 -42.21 -9.76 -9.82
C TRP A 332 -40.96 -8.97 -9.49
N ILE A 333 -40.86 -8.47 -8.25
CA ILE A 333 -39.71 -7.72 -7.77
C ILE A 333 -39.34 -8.11 -6.35
N SER A 334 -38.08 -8.50 -6.16
CA SER A 334 -37.47 -8.64 -4.83
C SER A 334 -36.87 -7.31 -4.40
N PHE A 335 -37.01 -6.92 -3.14
CA PHE A 335 -36.48 -5.65 -2.65
C PHE A 335 -36.38 -5.62 -1.12
N ASP A 336 -35.72 -4.61 -0.57
CA ASP A 336 -35.73 -4.35 0.86
C ASP A 336 -36.67 -3.19 1.22
N ASN A 337 -37.37 -3.32 2.36
CA ASN A 337 -38.22 -2.29 2.95
C ASN A 337 -37.74 -1.97 4.40
N PRO A 338 -38.32 -0.99 5.11
CA PRO A 338 -37.90 -0.68 6.47
C PRO A 338 -37.91 -1.89 7.44
N GLU A 339 -38.82 -2.85 7.27
CA GLU A 339 -38.91 -4.03 8.14
C GLU A 339 -37.78 -5.04 7.88
N SER A 340 -37.45 -5.31 6.61
CA SER A 340 -36.32 -6.18 6.26
C SER A 340 -34.98 -5.52 6.58
N VAL A 341 -34.86 -4.21 6.37
CA VAL A 341 -33.69 -3.40 6.79
C VAL A 341 -33.51 -3.49 8.30
N THR A 342 -34.58 -3.33 9.09
CA THR A 342 -34.55 -3.49 10.54
C THR A 342 -34.00 -4.86 10.94
N SER A 343 -34.47 -5.93 10.28
CA SER A 343 -34.02 -7.30 10.53
C SER A 343 -32.52 -7.48 10.25
N LYS A 344 -32.02 -6.93 9.13
CA LYS A 344 -30.60 -6.97 8.76
C LYS A 344 -29.70 -6.13 9.68
N VAL A 345 -30.18 -4.97 10.12
CA VAL A 345 -29.43 -4.11 11.06
C VAL A 345 -29.33 -4.80 12.42
N ASN A 346 -30.42 -5.41 12.91
CA ASN A 346 -30.40 -6.19 14.14
C ASN A 346 -29.44 -7.39 14.04
N PHE A 347 -29.41 -8.07 12.89
CA PHE A 347 -28.43 -9.13 12.64
C PHE A 347 -26.97 -8.59 12.68
N ALA A 348 -26.70 -7.43 12.08
CA ALA A 348 -25.38 -6.81 12.15
C ALA A 348 -24.97 -6.44 13.59
N ILE A 349 -25.93 -5.95 14.40
CA ILE A 349 -25.73 -5.68 15.83
C ILE A 349 -25.40 -6.97 16.59
N GLU A 350 -26.20 -8.02 16.39
CA GLU A 350 -26.01 -9.33 17.02
C GLU A 350 -24.62 -9.92 16.72
N LYS A 351 -24.19 -9.85 15.46
CA LYS A 351 -22.86 -10.29 15.01
C LYS A 351 -21.73 -9.33 15.38
N LYS A 352 -22.03 -8.24 16.08
CA LYS A 352 -21.08 -7.20 16.52
C LYS A 352 -20.28 -6.60 15.36
N LEU A 353 -20.92 -6.46 14.20
CA LEU A 353 -20.28 -5.89 13.02
C LEU A 353 -19.94 -4.40 13.25
N LYS A 354 -19.01 -3.89 12.45
CA LYS A 354 -18.59 -2.48 12.45
C LYS A 354 -19.75 -1.53 12.16
N GLY A 355 -20.67 -1.96 11.30
CA GLY A 355 -21.83 -1.17 10.90
C GLY A 355 -22.49 -1.67 9.63
N VAL A 356 -23.16 -0.75 8.93
CA VAL A 356 -24.01 -1.04 7.76
C VAL A 356 -23.64 -0.13 6.59
N LEU A 357 -23.72 -0.68 5.37
CA LEU A 357 -23.50 0.02 4.11
C LEU A 357 -24.83 0.10 3.35
N ALA A 358 -25.17 1.29 2.87
CA ALA A 358 -26.32 1.56 2.01
C ALA A 358 -25.88 1.59 0.54
N TRP A 359 -26.38 0.65 -0.26
CA TRP A 359 -26.09 0.53 -1.69
C TRP A 359 -27.35 0.73 -2.53
N THR A 360 -27.64 1.90 -3.09
CA THR A 360 -26.93 3.19 -2.94
C THR A 360 -27.90 4.25 -2.42
N ILE A 361 -27.39 5.36 -1.88
CA ILE A 361 -28.25 6.39 -1.28
C ILE A 361 -29.11 7.11 -2.33
N ASP A 362 -28.66 7.13 -3.57
CA ASP A 362 -29.36 7.73 -4.69
C ASP A 362 -30.54 6.87 -5.21
N THR A 363 -30.71 5.65 -4.68
CA THR A 363 -31.88 4.81 -4.97
C THR A 363 -32.87 4.70 -3.82
N ASP A 364 -32.58 5.25 -2.64
CA ASP A 364 -33.57 5.46 -1.57
C ASP A 364 -34.64 6.47 -2.00
N ASP A 365 -35.72 6.66 -1.23
CA ASP A 365 -36.63 7.80 -1.42
C ASP A 365 -36.02 9.08 -0.83
N PHE A 366 -34.92 9.53 -1.43
CA PHE A 366 -34.14 10.69 -0.97
C PHE A 366 -34.92 12.00 -1.03
N LYS A 367 -35.91 12.08 -1.92
CA LYS A 367 -36.87 13.20 -1.95
C LYS A 367 -38.02 13.01 -0.98
N GLY A 368 -38.35 11.81 -0.52
CA GLY A 368 -39.52 11.55 0.34
C GLY A 368 -40.87 11.72 -0.38
N THR A 369 -40.88 11.75 -1.72
CA THR A 369 -42.09 11.96 -2.54
C THR A 369 -42.61 10.66 -3.13
N ALA A 370 -41.77 9.62 -3.19
CA ALA A 370 -42.08 8.38 -3.87
C ALA A 370 -42.94 7.46 -3.00
N CYS A 371 -42.58 7.32 -1.72
CA CYS A 371 -43.25 6.47 -0.74
C CYS A 371 -44.45 7.12 -0.04
N SER A 372 -44.62 8.44 -0.18
CA SER A 372 -45.74 9.15 0.46
C SER A 372 -47.08 8.72 -0.17
N GLY A 373 -48.09 8.45 0.67
CA GLY A 373 -49.42 8.05 0.25
C GLY A 373 -50.13 9.10 -0.61
N ASN A 374 -51.15 8.68 -1.36
CA ASN A 374 -51.97 9.57 -2.17
C ASN A 374 -52.87 10.45 -1.28
N GLY A 375 -52.36 11.59 -0.82
CA GLY A 375 -53.19 12.75 -0.51
C GLY A 375 -53.43 13.16 0.95
N ASP A 376 -52.66 12.66 1.93
CA ASP A 376 -52.73 13.27 3.27
C ASP A 376 -51.60 14.28 3.49
N SER A 377 -51.94 15.57 3.38
CA SER A 377 -51.04 16.69 3.68
C SER A 377 -50.60 16.76 5.15
N SER A 378 -51.04 15.84 6.00
CA SER A 378 -50.65 15.74 7.41
C SER A 378 -49.54 14.71 7.70
N GLU A 379 -49.17 13.85 6.75
CA GLU A 379 -48.03 12.94 6.93
C GLU A 379 -46.70 13.67 6.73
N THR A 380 -45.84 13.62 7.75
CA THR A 380 -44.49 14.20 7.70
C THR A 380 -43.71 13.53 6.57
N ARG A 381 -43.32 14.32 5.55
CA ARG A 381 -42.44 13.88 4.46
C ARG A 381 -41.12 13.34 5.03
N VAL A 382 -40.90 12.03 4.94
CA VAL A 382 -39.66 11.38 5.38
C VAL A 382 -38.75 11.17 4.18
N THR A 383 -37.62 11.88 4.14
CA THR A 383 -36.55 11.60 3.18
C THR A 383 -35.73 10.41 3.66
N TYR A 384 -35.14 9.64 2.74
CA TYR A 384 -34.23 8.54 3.05
C TYR A 384 -34.80 7.49 4.04
N PRO A 385 -36.01 6.95 3.80
CA PRO A 385 -36.66 6.04 4.75
C PRO A 385 -35.82 4.80 5.09
N LEU A 386 -35.10 4.20 4.14
CA LEU A 386 -34.27 3.03 4.43
C LEU A 386 -33.01 3.43 5.23
N LEU A 387 -32.32 4.50 4.83
CA LEU A 387 -31.13 4.96 5.54
C LEU A 387 -31.45 5.48 6.96
N ARG A 388 -32.59 6.13 7.16
CA ARG A 388 -33.06 6.55 8.49
C ARG A 388 -33.46 5.37 9.36
N THR A 389 -34.00 4.31 8.76
CA THR A 389 -34.25 3.05 9.47
C THR A 389 -32.96 2.45 10.01
N ILE A 390 -31.88 2.43 9.21
CA ILE A 390 -30.54 2.00 9.68
C ILE A 390 -30.10 2.82 10.90
N ASN A 391 -30.13 4.15 10.79
CA ASN A 391 -29.73 5.04 11.88
C ASN A 391 -30.60 4.88 13.14
N SER A 392 -31.91 4.69 12.97
CA SER A 392 -32.88 4.45 14.06
C SER A 392 -32.52 3.20 14.86
N GLU A 393 -32.32 2.06 14.19
CA GLU A 393 -32.05 0.80 14.90
C GLU A 393 -30.69 0.81 15.60
N LEU A 394 -29.67 1.43 14.98
CA LEU A 394 -28.36 1.61 15.62
C LEU A 394 -28.43 2.56 16.83
N ALA A 395 -29.28 3.59 16.79
CA ALA A 395 -29.52 4.47 17.92
C ALA A 395 -30.22 3.75 19.08
N LYS A 396 -31.25 2.94 18.78
CA LYS A 396 -31.94 2.11 19.79
C LYS A 396 -31.00 1.15 20.50
N ASP A 397 -30.06 0.54 19.78
CA ASP A 397 -29.03 -0.32 20.38
C ASP A 397 -28.10 0.48 21.31
N ALA A 398 -27.64 1.66 20.86
CA ALA A 398 -26.80 2.54 21.67
C ALA A 398 -27.52 3.03 22.96
N GLU A 399 -28.82 3.31 22.89
CA GLU A 399 -29.65 3.66 24.05
C GLU A 399 -29.76 2.49 25.05
N LYS A 400 -30.09 1.28 24.57
CA LYS A 400 -30.14 0.07 25.40
C LYS A 400 -28.80 -0.20 26.11
N ALA A 401 -27.68 0.00 25.41
CA ALA A 401 -26.35 -0.15 25.99
C ALA A 401 -26.06 0.86 27.11
N ARG A 402 -26.52 2.11 26.97
CA ARG A 402 -26.40 3.16 28.00
C ARG A 402 -27.25 2.87 29.23
N GLU A 403 -28.46 2.35 29.06
CA GLU A 403 -29.33 1.96 30.18
C GLU A 403 -28.73 0.80 30.97
N THR A 404 -28.16 -0.20 30.28
CA THR A 404 -27.54 -1.38 30.91
C THR A 404 -26.26 -1.00 31.69
N THR A 405 -25.49 -0.03 31.21
CA THR A 405 -24.26 0.45 31.88
C THR A 405 -24.54 1.47 32.99
N GLY A 406 -25.61 2.24 32.89
CA GLY A 406 -26.07 3.18 33.94
C GLY A 406 -26.76 2.50 35.13
N GLY A 407 -27.32 1.30 34.95
CA GLY A 407 -27.94 0.51 36.02
C GLY A 407 -26.96 -0.14 37.00
N ALA A 408 -25.67 -0.26 36.66
CA ALA A 408 -24.67 -0.93 37.50
C ALA A 408 -24.08 -0.06 38.64
N PHE A 409 -24.62 1.14 38.88
CA PHE A 409 -24.17 2.09 39.92
C PHE A 409 -25.29 2.59 40.86
N ARG A 410 -26.39 1.84 40.95
CA ARG A 410 -27.43 2.08 41.97
C ARG A 410 -27.82 0.76 42.61
N ASP A 411 -27.13 0.41 43.68
CA ASP A 411 -27.69 -0.12 44.94
C ASP A 411 -26.54 -0.60 45.81
N ASP A 412 -26.10 0.30 46.71
CA ASP A 412 -25.63 -0.06 48.05
C ASP A 412 -25.38 1.22 48.85
N LYS A 413 -26.38 1.61 49.63
CA LYS A 413 -26.20 1.99 51.04
C LYS A 413 -27.55 2.23 51.70
N HIS A 414 -27.93 1.22 52.47
CA HIS A 414 -28.82 1.36 53.61
C HIS A 414 -28.27 2.36 54.64
N ASP A 415 -29.25 2.98 55.30
CA ASP A 415 -29.23 3.73 56.56
C ASP A 415 -28.03 3.52 57.48
N HIS A 416 -27.43 4.62 57.94
CA HIS A 416 -27.32 4.89 59.38
C HIS A 416 -26.97 6.35 59.67
N ASP A 417 -27.71 6.89 60.62
CA ASP A 417 -27.58 8.21 61.24
C ASP A 417 -26.26 8.47 61.98
N ASN A 418 -26.05 9.77 62.22
CA ASN A 418 -25.37 10.43 63.35
C ASN A 418 -23.89 10.89 63.26
N GLU A 419 -23.80 12.23 63.36
CA GLU A 419 -22.97 13.05 64.25
C GLU A 419 -21.45 13.26 64.04
N ASN A 420 -21.15 14.55 63.86
CA ASN A 420 -20.12 15.37 64.53
C ASN A 420 -18.63 15.37 64.10
N SER A 421 -18.24 16.59 63.72
CA SER A 421 -17.03 17.35 64.13
C SER A 421 -15.83 17.46 63.17
N LYS A 422 -15.53 18.74 62.88
CA LYS A 422 -14.22 19.44 62.82
C LYS A 422 -12.99 18.55 63.09
N ASP A 423 -11.88 18.58 62.35
CA ASP A 423 -10.96 19.72 62.21
C ASP A 423 -9.79 19.40 61.24
N GLN A 424 -9.20 20.45 60.66
CA GLN A 424 -7.78 20.64 60.28
C GLN A 424 -6.93 19.68 59.39
N ASP A 425 -6.51 20.27 58.25
CA ASP A 425 -5.11 20.60 57.85
C ASP A 425 -4.43 19.92 56.63
N LYS A 426 -4.08 20.82 55.69
CA LYS A 426 -2.83 20.95 54.88
C LYS A 426 -2.59 20.21 53.54
N LYS A 427 -2.52 21.09 52.52
CA LYS A 427 -1.56 21.22 51.38
C LYS A 427 -1.68 20.18 50.24
N ASN A 428 -1.58 20.53 48.94
CA ASN A 428 -1.27 21.76 48.19
C ASN A 428 -1.75 21.51 46.73
N LYS A 429 -2.48 22.44 46.08
CA LYS A 429 -2.05 23.34 44.97
C LYS A 429 -1.58 22.62 43.68
N LEU A 430 -2.03 22.97 42.46
CA LEU A 430 -2.33 24.29 41.88
C LEU A 430 -3.24 24.14 40.62
N LYS A 431 -4.24 25.02 40.48
CA LYS A 431 -5.05 25.23 39.26
C LYS A 431 -4.46 26.40 38.46
N LEU A 432 -4.47 26.32 37.13
CA LEU A 432 -4.36 27.51 36.26
C LEU A 432 -5.70 27.77 35.57
N LYS A 433 -6.21 28.99 35.73
CA LYS A 433 -7.41 29.54 35.08
C LYS A 433 -6.94 30.62 34.09
N VAL A 434 -7.50 30.57 32.90
CA VAL A 434 -7.37 31.55 31.81
C VAL A 434 -8.29 32.75 32.08
N VAL A 435 -7.84 33.97 31.81
CA VAL A 435 -8.70 35.12 31.44
C VAL A 435 -7.98 36.03 30.43
N ASN A 436 -8.72 36.43 29.39
CA ASN A 436 -8.41 37.36 28.29
C ASN A 436 -8.31 38.84 28.73
N ALA A 437 -7.61 39.67 27.95
CA ALA A 437 -8.13 40.92 27.36
C ALA A 437 -7.10 41.70 26.50
N GLU A 438 -7.53 42.08 25.30
CA GLU A 438 -7.37 43.37 24.59
C GLU A 438 -5.98 43.92 24.13
N GLY A 439 -5.80 44.00 22.79
CA GLY A 439 -5.97 45.27 22.07
C GLY A 439 -4.80 46.27 21.89
N ALA A 440 -4.08 46.12 20.76
CA ALA A 440 -3.52 47.17 19.88
C ALA A 440 -2.28 48.02 20.27
N GLY A 441 -1.21 47.85 19.47
CA GLY A 441 -0.49 48.98 18.86
C GLY A 441 0.97 49.25 19.26
N LYS A 442 1.94 48.63 18.57
CA LYS A 442 3.10 49.31 17.91
C LYS A 442 4.07 48.30 17.29
N VAL A 443 3.91 48.14 15.97
CA VAL A 443 4.95 47.68 15.05
C VAL A 443 5.96 48.81 14.88
N SER A 444 7.24 48.56 15.20
CA SER A 444 8.44 49.18 14.61
C SER A 444 9.57 49.19 15.65
N LYS A 445 10.33 48.08 15.69
CA LYS A 445 11.75 47.99 16.11
C LYS A 445 12.26 46.54 16.22
N MET A 446 11.38 45.54 16.12
CA MET A 446 11.76 44.13 16.23
C MET A 446 11.87 43.38 14.89
N ARG A 447 11.99 44.10 13.76
CA ARG A 447 12.26 43.50 12.43
C ARG A 447 13.69 43.70 11.91
N ALA A 448 14.53 44.47 12.60
CA ALA A 448 15.93 44.67 12.21
C ALA A 448 16.92 43.67 12.86
N CYS A 449 16.63 43.15 14.06
CA CYS A 449 17.50 42.17 14.72
C CYS A 449 17.28 40.72 14.25
N PHE A 450 16.11 40.37 13.70
CA PHE A 450 15.87 39.01 13.20
C PHE A 450 16.39 38.78 11.77
N LEU A 451 16.51 39.83 10.95
CA LEU A 451 17.03 39.69 9.59
C LEU A 451 18.58 39.57 9.56
N VAL A 452 19.28 40.24 10.48
CA VAL A 452 20.76 40.21 10.54
C VAL A 452 21.28 38.89 11.14
N VAL A 453 20.56 38.31 12.11
CA VAL A 453 20.91 36.98 12.67
C VAL A 453 20.57 35.85 11.70
N SER A 454 19.53 36.01 10.87
CA SER A 454 19.18 35.01 9.85
C SER A 454 20.13 35.03 8.64
N ILE A 455 20.70 36.18 8.29
CA ILE A 455 21.65 36.30 7.17
C ILE A 455 23.08 35.91 7.60
N LEU A 456 23.47 36.13 8.86
CA LEU A 456 24.77 35.67 9.39
C LEU A 456 24.79 34.16 9.74
N PHE A 457 23.64 33.54 10.02
CA PHE A 457 23.54 32.06 10.07
C PHE A 457 23.46 31.41 8.69
N ALA A 458 22.92 32.10 7.69
CA ALA A 458 22.82 31.59 6.31
C ALA A 458 24.15 31.64 5.53
N LEU A 459 25.11 32.49 5.94
CA LEU A 459 26.42 32.63 5.29
C LEU A 459 27.56 31.81 5.94
N ALA A 460 27.29 31.13 7.06
CA ALA A 460 28.23 30.20 7.70
C ALA A 460 27.95 28.71 7.39
N PHE A 461 26.90 28.42 6.61
CA PHE A 461 26.58 27.08 6.09
C PHE A 461 26.64 27.00 4.55
N VAL A 462 27.47 27.86 3.94
CA VAL A 462 28.02 27.58 2.60
C VAL A 462 29.36 26.86 2.79
N GLY A 463 29.24 25.67 3.37
CA GLY A 463 30.26 24.66 3.48
C GLY A 463 29.48 23.36 3.56
N GLN A 464 29.51 22.58 2.48
CA GLN A 464 28.76 21.33 2.34
C GLN A 464 28.95 20.45 3.58
N CYS A 465 27.97 20.44 4.49
CA CYS A 465 27.85 19.36 5.48
C CYS A 465 27.19 18.21 4.73
N GLN A 466 27.98 17.55 3.90
CA GLN A 466 27.55 16.45 3.05
C GLN A 466 27.67 15.18 3.91
N ASP A 467 26.54 14.68 4.42
CA ASP A 467 26.44 13.36 5.08
C ASP A 467 26.67 12.24 4.04
N ILE A 468 27.90 12.14 3.51
CA ILE A 468 28.32 11.19 2.44
C ILE A 468 28.49 9.75 2.98
N ASN A 469 28.46 9.54 4.30
CA ASN A 469 28.76 8.24 4.95
C ASN A 469 27.88 7.05 4.52
N TYR A 470 26.80 7.29 3.78
CA TYR A 470 25.86 6.27 3.34
C TYR A 470 26.05 5.87 1.87
N PHE A 471 26.98 6.49 1.13
CA PHE A 471 27.08 6.35 -0.32
C PHE A 471 28.53 6.10 -0.80
N GLY A 472 28.84 4.83 -1.05
CA GLY A 472 30.13 4.34 -1.54
C GLY A 472 30.07 3.76 -2.96
N VAL A 473 31.19 3.17 -3.38
CA VAL A 473 31.37 2.56 -4.72
C VAL A 473 32.16 1.24 -4.64
N GLY A 474 31.87 0.32 -5.55
CA GLY A 474 32.77 -0.79 -5.86
C GLY A 474 34.09 -0.28 -6.43
N PHE A 475 35.22 -0.88 -6.05
CA PHE A 475 36.53 -0.45 -6.56
C PHE A 475 37.48 -1.60 -6.84
N SER A 476 38.13 -1.52 -8.00
CA SER A 476 39.27 -2.33 -8.45
C SER A 476 40.21 -1.42 -9.26
N PRO A 477 41.54 -1.59 -9.23
CA PRO A 477 42.46 -0.96 -10.17
C PRO A 477 42.27 -1.58 -11.56
N TYR A 478 42.43 -0.77 -12.60
CA TYR A 478 42.06 -1.08 -13.98
C TYR A 478 43.27 -1.11 -14.92
N VAL A 479 43.13 -1.37 -16.22
CA VAL A 479 44.31 -1.37 -17.14
C VAL A 479 44.91 0.04 -17.29
N LYS A 480 46.25 0.17 -17.31
CA LYS A 480 46.94 1.48 -17.47
C LYS A 480 46.69 2.06 -18.86
N SER A 481 46.85 3.38 -19.03
CA SER A 481 46.65 4.03 -20.34
C SER A 481 47.63 3.55 -21.41
N ASP A 482 48.79 3.05 -20.98
CA ASP A 482 49.83 2.46 -21.83
C ASP A 482 49.56 1.00 -22.21
N GLY A 483 48.41 0.44 -21.80
CA GLY A 483 48.03 -0.94 -22.05
C GLY A 483 48.64 -1.95 -21.07
N SER A 484 49.37 -1.50 -20.05
CA SER A 484 49.95 -2.41 -19.05
C SER A 484 48.85 -3.17 -18.29
N PRO A 485 49.06 -4.46 -18.00
CA PRO A 485 48.09 -5.28 -17.27
C PRO A 485 47.65 -4.64 -15.96
N TRP A 486 46.39 -4.82 -15.59
CA TRP A 486 45.81 -4.25 -14.36
C TRP A 486 46.48 -4.76 -13.06
N ASN A 487 47.23 -5.87 -13.11
CA ASN A 487 48.02 -6.38 -11.98
C ASN A 487 49.41 -5.70 -11.81
N SER A 488 49.68 -4.59 -12.52
CA SER A 488 50.96 -3.86 -12.51
C SER A 488 50.95 -2.53 -11.72
N TYR A 489 49.94 -2.30 -10.88
CA TYR A 489 49.77 -1.04 -10.16
C TYR A 489 50.59 -1.01 -8.88
N THR A 490 51.27 0.11 -8.67
CA THR A 490 51.91 0.40 -7.40
C THR A 490 50.89 0.94 -6.40
N VAL A 491 51.25 0.95 -5.11
CA VAL A 491 50.43 1.60 -4.07
C VAL A 491 50.16 3.07 -4.39
N GLU A 492 51.14 3.80 -4.94
CA GLU A 492 50.95 5.20 -5.34
C GLU A 492 50.00 5.37 -6.52
N ASP A 493 50.01 4.45 -7.49
CA ASP A 493 49.04 4.47 -8.58
C ASP A 493 47.61 4.27 -8.07
N ILE A 494 47.43 3.39 -7.08
CA ILE A 494 46.11 3.15 -6.45
C ILE A 494 45.69 4.37 -5.61
N LYS A 495 46.62 4.99 -4.87
CA LYS A 495 46.33 6.20 -4.06
C LYS A 495 45.81 7.34 -4.94
N LYS A 496 46.38 7.52 -6.13
CA LYS A 496 45.89 8.49 -7.12
C LYS A 496 44.42 8.25 -7.47
N MET A 497 44.03 7.01 -7.79
CA MET A 497 42.63 6.66 -8.07
C MET A 497 41.72 6.88 -6.85
N LEU A 498 42.16 6.45 -5.66
CA LEU A 498 41.39 6.60 -4.43
C LEU A 498 41.16 8.07 -4.05
N ARG A 499 42.12 8.97 -4.34
CA ARG A 499 41.94 10.41 -4.16
C ARG A 499 40.87 10.99 -5.10
N ILE A 500 40.71 10.42 -6.30
CA ILE A 500 39.60 10.78 -7.19
C ILE A 500 38.27 10.29 -6.58
N VAL A 501 38.21 9.04 -6.12
CA VAL A 501 37.01 8.50 -5.44
C VAL A 501 36.60 9.38 -4.25
N LEU A 502 37.58 9.84 -3.46
CA LEU A 502 37.40 10.73 -2.32
C LEU A 502 36.78 12.09 -2.63
N THR A 503 36.74 12.51 -3.89
CA THR A 503 36.04 13.75 -4.28
C THR A 503 34.52 13.64 -4.11
N ASN A 504 33.96 12.42 -4.11
CA ASN A 504 32.52 12.18 -4.02
C ASN A 504 32.10 11.06 -3.05
N HIS A 505 33.03 10.20 -2.61
CA HIS A 505 32.73 9.04 -1.77
C HIS A 505 33.74 8.84 -0.65
N ASN A 506 33.28 8.34 0.48
CA ASN A 506 34.12 8.05 1.65
C ASN A 506 34.07 6.58 2.07
N SER A 507 33.52 5.73 1.22
CA SER A 507 33.47 4.28 1.41
C SER A 507 33.67 3.57 0.09
N ILE A 508 34.44 2.48 0.13
CA ILE A 508 34.60 1.55 -0.98
C ILE A 508 34.40 0.12 -0.52
N SER A 509 34.02 -0.74 -1.47
CA SER A 509 34.07 -2.18 -1.30
C SER A 509 34.87 -2.81 -2.43
N THR A 510 35.81 -3.68 -2.08
CA THR A 510 36.63 -4.42 -3.05
C THR A 510 36.00 -5.78 -3.35
N TYR A 511 36.44 -6.41 -4.44
CA TYR A 511 35.89 -7.66 -4.94
C TYR A 511 36.77 -8.88 -4.60
N SER A 512 38.09 -8.71 -4.63
CA SER A 512 39.05 -9.81 -4.54
C SER A 512 40.41 -9.34 -4.03
N MET A 513 41.29 -10.29 -3.72
CA MET A 513 42.74 -10.11 -3.57
C MET A 513 43.49 -10.50 -4.85
N GLY A 514 42.84 -11.22 -5.77
CA GLY A 514 43.39 -11.63 -7.06
C GLY A 514 44.32 -12.84 -6.97
N VAL A 515 44.08 -13.76 -6.05
CA VAL A 515 44.82 -15.02 -5.95
C VAL A 515 44.52 -15.93 -7.13
N ASP A 516 45.57 -16.55 -7.64
CA ASP A 516 45.58 -17.47 -8.78
C ASP A 516 46.74 -18.48 -8.59
N GLU A 517 46.79 -19.54 -9.40
CA GLU A 517 47.78 -20.62 -9.29
C GLU A 517 49.23 -20.10 -9.32
N TRP A 518 49.50 -19.12 -10.18
CA TRP A 518 50.85 -18.59 -10.40
C TRP A 518 51.35 -17.70 -9.25
N ASN A 519 50.46 -17.18 -8.38
CA ASN A 519 50.82 -16.31 -7.25
C ASN A 519 50.48 -16.91 -5.87
N ALA A 520 49.93 -18.13 -5.83
CA ALA A 520 49.42 -18.77 -4.62
C ALA A 520 50.46 -18.93 -3.49
N ASN A 521 51.75 -19.02 -3.83
CA ASN A 521 52.84 -19.17 -2.86
C ASN A 521 53.50 -17.84 -2.48
N GLY A 522 53.11 -16.74 -3.11
CA GLY A 522 53.66 -15.40 -2.87
C GLY A 522 53.14 -14.75 -1.59
N PRO A 523 53.79 -13.67 -1.12
CA PRO A 523 53.25 -12.83 -0.07
C PRO A 523 51.96 -12.15 -0.53
N TRP A 524 51.10 -11.80 0.42
CA TRP A 524 49.77 -11.27 0.10
C TRP A 524 49.83 -9.99 -0.73
N ASP A 525 50.86 -9.16 -0.52
CA ASP A 525 51.04 -7.85 -1.15
C ASP A 525 51.71 -7.92 -2.53
N GLN A 526 51.86 -9.12 -3.08
CA GLN A 526 52.39 -9.39 -4.42
C GLN A 526 51.47 -10.29 -5.24
N ALA A 527 50.28 -10.63 -4.73
CA ALA A 527 49.33 -11.46 -5.48
C ALA A 527 48.86 -10.73 -6.75
N ASN A 528 48.30 -9.55 -6.56
CA ASN A 528 47.73 -8.71 -7.62
C ASN A 528 47.58 -7.28 -7.09
N SER A 529 47.57 -6.25 -7.95
CA SER A 529 47.20 -4.86 -7.56
C SER A 529 46.01 -4.75 -6.60
N ASN A 530 44.99 -5.60 -6.72
CA ASN A 530 43.83 -5.61 -5.81
C ASN A 530 44.21 -5.75 -4.34
N CYS A 531 45.27 -6.48 -4.04
CA CYS A 531 45.72 -6.66 -2.66
C CYS A 531 46.16 -5.34 -2.02
N LEU A 532 46.64 -4.39 -2.81
CA LEU A 532 47.23 -3.14 -2.33
C LEU A 532 46.18 -2.06 -1.99
N ILE A 533 44.90 -2.28 -2.30
CA ILE A 533 43.82 -1.28 -2.11
C ILE A 533 43.69 -0.88 -0.64
N SER A 534 43.58 -1.85 0.27
CA SER A 534 43.43 -1.59 1.70
C SER A 534 44.64 -0.85 2.29
N ARG A 535 45.85 -1.21 1.85
CA ARG A 535 47.09 -0.50 2.20
C ARG A 535 47.07 0.95 1.71
N ALA A 536 46.71 1.18 0.45
CA ALA A 536 46.63 2.51 -0.15
C ALA A 536 45.62 3.41 0.58
N ALA A 537 44.42 2.90 0.88
CA ALA A 537 43.40 3.62 1.62
C ALA A 537 43.87 3.99 3.04
N ALA A 538 44.52 3.06 3.75
CA ALA A 538 45.05 3.31 5.09
C ALA A 538 46.17 4.36 5.09
N GLN A 539 47.04 4.36 4.08
CA GLN A 539 48.06 5.41 3.92
C GLN A 539 47.42 6.78 3.70
N ILE A 540 46.38 6.89 2.86
CA ILE A 540 45.63 8.14 2.69
C ILE A 540 45.00 8.59 4.02
N ASN A 541 44.34 7.69 4.73
CA ASN A 541 43.74 8.02 6.03
C ASN A 541 44.79 8.49 7.07
N SER A 542 46.00 7.91 7.01
CA SER A 542 47.13 8.33 7.84
C SER A 542 47.63 9.73 7.46
N GLU A 543 47.83 10.00 6.16
CA GLU A 543 48.20 11.32 5.62
C GLU A 543 47.19 12.40 6.01
N MET A 544 45.90 12.08 5.97
CA MET A 544 44.79 13.01 6.29
C MET A 544 44.51 13.11 7.79
N ASN A 545 45.22 12.34 8.61
CA ASN A 545 45.00 12.20 10.05
C ASN A 545 43.53 11.91 10.46
N SER A 546 42.75 11.28 9.58
CA SER A 546 41.35 10.91 9.81
C SER A 546 41.00 9.71 8.93
N VAL A 547 40.01 8.90 9.35
CA VAL A 547 39.45 7.87 8.46
C VAL A 547 38.51 8.59 7.48
N VAL A 548 39.07 9.03 6.36
CA VAL A 548 38.35 9.72 5.28
C VAL A 548 37.80 8.73 4.24
N LEU A 549 38.40 7.54 4.16
CA LEU A 549 37.98 6.45 3.28
C LEU A 549 37.91 5.14 4.06
N SER A 550 36.71 4.57 4.14
CA SER A 550 36.48 3.25 4.76
C SER A 550 36.45 2.14 3.70
N VAL A 551 36.98 0.96 4.03
CA VAL A 551 37.09 -0.18 3.11
C VAL A 551 36.38 -1.41 3.65
N SER A 552 35.56 -2.02 2.81
CA SER A 552 35.07 -3.40 2.96
C SER A 552 35.91 -4.31 2.07
N GLN A 553 36.75 -5.16 2.66
CA GLN A 553 37.70 -5.99 1.91
C GLN A 553 37.02 -7.26 1.38
N GLY A 554 36.91 -7.39 0.06
CA GLY A 554 36.34 -8.55 -0.61
C GLY A 554 37.28 -9.75 -0.70
N VAL A 555 36.66 -10.93 -0.75
CA VAL A 555 37.25 -12.24 -1.03
C VAL A 555 36.51 -12.81 -2.24
N TYR A 556 37.23 -13.14 -3.31
CA TYR A 556 36.60 -13.81 -4.45
C TYR A 556 36.45 -15.32 -4.22
N GLN A 557 35.41 -15.90 -4.82
CA GLN A 557 35.20 -17.34 -4.80
C GLN A 557 36.16 -18.05 -5.76
N LEU A 558 36.87 -19.06 -5.28
CA LEU A 558 37.76 -19.89 -6.08
C LEU A 558 37.36 -21.36 -5.91
N ASP A 559 37.32 -22.11 -7.02
CA ASP A 559 36.91 -23.52 -6.99
C ASP A 559 37.93 -24.41 -6.28
N ASN A 560 39.21 -24.04 -6.31
CA ASN A 560 40.28 -24.76 -5.63
C ASN A 560 40.30 -24.37 -4.13
N PRO A 561 40.08 -25.33 -3.19
CA PRO A 561 40.04 -25.02 -1.76
C PRO A 561 41.33 -24.40 -1.19
N ALA A 562 42.50 -24.78 -1.70
CA ALA A 562 43.77 -24.24 -1.24
C ALA A 562 43.95 -22.78 -1.70
N LEU A 563 43.56 -22.48 -2.95
CA LEU A 563 43.56 -21.10 -3.45
C LEU A 563 42.51 -20.25 -2.74
N GLN A 564 41.33 -20.81 -2.46
CA GLN A 564 40.28 -20.13 -1.70
C GLN A 564 40.76 -19.75 -0.30
N GLN A 565 41.43 -20.66 0.39
CA GLN A 565 42.00 -20.37 1.71
C GLN A 565 43.07 -19.28 1.61
N LYS A 566 43.92 -19.33 0.58
CA LYS A 566 44.94 -18.30 0.33
C LYS A 566 44.34 -16.92 0.04
N GLU A 567 43.26 -16.84 -0.74
CA GLU A 567 42.51 -15.61 -1.00
C GLU A 567 41.98 -15.01 0.31
N ILE A 568 41.38 -15.84 1.17
CA ILE A 568 40.89 -15.45 2.49
C ILE A 568 42.05 -14.94 3.36
N ASP A 569 43.14 -15.70 3.47
CA ASP A 569 44.29 -15.34 4.31
C ASP A 569 44.94 -14.03 3.85
N ASN A 570 45.05 -13.82 2.54
CA ASN A 570 45.53 -12.57 1.98
C ASN A 570 44.61 -11.40 2.36
N ALA A 571 43.29 -11.56 2.27
CA ALA A 571 42.33 -10.51 2.64
C ALA A 571 42.46 -10.11 4.10
N PHE A 572 42.62 -11.08 5.01
CA PHE A 572 42.88 -10.82 6.42
C PHE A 572 44.21 -10.11 6.66
N ALA A 573 45.28 -10.53 5.98
CA ALA A 573 46.60 -9.89 6.11
C ALA A 573 46.58 -8.44 5.62
N ALA A 574 45.87 -8.17 4.52
CA ALA A 574 45.69 -6.80 4.02
C ALA A 574 44.89 -5.93 5.00
N ALA A 575 43.83 -6.48 5.61
CA ALA A 575 43.04 -5.80 6.63
C ALA A 575 43.84 -5.51 7.90
N GLU A 576 44.64 -6.47 8.36
CA GLU A 576 45.54 -6.32 9.50
C GLU A 576 46.55 -5.19 9.27
N GLU A 577 47.25 -5.21 8.13
CA GLU A 577 48.25 -4.19 7.84
C GLU A 577 47.60 -2.80 7.71
N ALA A 578 46.48 -2.70 7.00
CA ALA A 578 45.75 -1.44 6.83
C ALA A 578 45.33 -0.84 8.17
N ASN A 579 44.76 -1.65 9.07
CA ASN A 579 44.34 -1.18 10.39
C ASN A 579 45.51 -0.92 11.34
N ARG A 580 46.68 -1.54 11.12
CA ARG A 580 47.93 -1.16 11.81
C ARG A 580 48.45 0.19 11.35
N ILE A 581 48.35 0.52 10.06
CA ILE A 581 48.73 1.84 9.51
C ILE A 581 47.79 2.92 10.04
N ARG A 582 46.48 2.70 9.97
CA ARG A 582 45.46 3.60 10.52
C ARG A 582 44.24 2.79 10.98
N PRO A 583 43.99 2.70 12.29
CA PRO A 583 42.84 1.97 12.82
C PRO A 583 41.51 2.46 12.23
N GLY A 584 40.65 1.51 11.85
CA GLY A 584 39.34 1.77 11.25
C GLY A 584 39.35 2.00 9.74
N SER A 585 40.49 1.83 9.06
CA SER A 585 40.54 1.92 7.59
C SER A 585 39.78 0.79 6.92
N VAL A 586 39.91 -0.44 7.44
CA VAL A 586 39.14 -1.61 7.01
C VAL A 586 38.17 -1.98 8.13
N TRP A 587 36.88 -2.11 7.81
CA TRP A 587 35.84 -2.41 8.80
C TRP A 587 35.26 -3.83 8.67
N SER A 588 35.48 -4.50 7.54
CA SER A 588 34.90 -5.82 7.26
C SER A 588 35.69 -6.67 6.29
N ILE A 589 35.43 -7.99 6.36
CA ILE A 589 35.71 -8.97 5.31
C ILE A 589 34.38 -9.36 4.65
N THR A 590 34.27 -9.14 3.33
CA THR A 590 33.11 -9.51 2.51
C THR A 590 33.39 -10.80 1.77
N PHE A 591 32.62 -11.85 2.04
CA PHE A 591 32.79 -13.15 1.39
C PHE A 591 32.01 -13.24 0.09
N THR A 592 32.75 -13.49 -0.99
CA THR A 592 32.30 -13.72 -2.37
C THR A 592 31.58 -12.52 -2.98
N ASN A 593 31.68 -12.39 -4.30
CA ASN A 593 30.87 -11.46 -5.08
C ASN A 593 29.91 -12.29 -5.92
N GLU A 594 28.60 -12.06 -5.77
CA GLU A 594 27.56 -12.65 -6.64
C GLU A 594 27.44 -14.18 -6.60
N TYR A 595 28.19 -14.86 -5.74
CA TYR A 595 28.27 -16.32 -5.77
C TYR A 595 27.05 -17.01 -5.14
N VAL A 596 26.39 -16.35 -4.19
CA VAL A 596 25.18 -16.90 -3.57
C VAL A 596 23.99 -16.71 -4.52
N VAL A 597 23.71 -17.76 -5.28
CA VAL A 597 22.62 -17.83 -6.28
C VAL A 597 21.75 -19.08 -6.11
N SER A 598 22.09 -19.93 -5.14
CA SER A 598 21.40 -21.18 -4.84
C SER A 598 21.67 -21.59 -3.39
N GLU A 599 20.89 -22.53 -2.87
CA GLU A 599 21.17 -23.17 -1.58
C GLU A 599 22.59 -23.73 -1.51
N SER A 600 23.08 -24.39 -2.56
CA SER A 600 24.41 -25.02 -2.59
C SER A 600 25.53 -24.00 -2.44
N THR A 601 25.51 -22.92 -3.23
CA THR A 601 26.55 -21.89 -3.13
C THR A 601 26.40 -21.05 -1.86
N GLY A 602 25.18 -20.84 -1.37
CA GLY A 602 24.93 -20.21 -0.08
C GLY A 602 25.51 -20.99 1.09
N ARG A 603 25.42 -22.32 1.09
CA ARG A 603 26.04 -23.19 2.12
C ARG A 603 27.56 -23.06 2.14
N LYS A 604 28.22 -23.02 0.97
CA LYS A 604 29.67 -22.79 0.91
C LYS A 604 30.08 -21.45 1.54
N VAL A 605 29.29 -20.39 1.30
CA VAL A 605 29.55 -19.07 1.88
C VAL A 605 29.27 -19.03 3.37
N ILE A 606 28.23 -19.71 3.86
CA ILE A 606 27.99 -19.91 5.29
C ILE A 606 29.21 -20.55 5.96
N ASP A 607 29.81 -21.58 5.36
CA ASP A 607 30.98 -22.25 5.90
C ASP A 607 32.20 -21.30 5.94
N MET A 608 32.42 -20.52 4.88
CA MET A 608 33.48 -19.49 4.87
C MET A 608 33.29 -18.48 6.01
N ILE A 609 32.07 -17.99 6.23
CA ILE A 609 31.77 -17.03 7.30
C ILE A 609 31.99 -17.69 8.67
N ARG A 610 31.43 -18.87 8.92
CA ARG A 610 31.57 -19.60 10.19
C ARG A 610 33.03 -19.86 10.55
N ASN A 611 33.83 -20.29 9.58
CA ASN A 611 35.23 -20.64 9.81
C ASN A 611 36.13 -19.43 10.09
N ASN A 612 35.67 -18.21 9.76
CA ASN A 612 36.50 -17.00 9.84
C ASN A 612 35.91 -15.89 10.72
N ARG A 613 34.69 -16.06 11.24
CA ARG A 613 33.99 -15.04 12.06
C ARG A 613 34.78 -14.67 13.31
N ASP A 614 35.22 -15.65 14.09
CA ASP A 614 35.94 -15.39 15.32
C ASP A 614 37.28 -14.68 15.05
N ARG A 615 37.98 -15.07 13.99
CA ARG A 615 39.21 -14.41 13.52
C ARG A 615 38.94 -12.94 13.19
N ALA A 616 37.87 -12.64 12.47
CA ALA A 616 37.49 -11.27 12.13
C ALA A 616 37.14 -10.45 13.37
N HIS A 617 36.34 -11.00 14.29
CA HIS A 617 35.92 -10.32 15.51
C HIS A 617 37.12 -10.01 16.43
N GLN A 618 38.09 -10.91 16.53
CA GLN A 618 39.34 -10.67 17.27
C GLN A 618 40.15 -9.49 16.70
N MET A 619 40.01 -9.22 15.40
CA MET A 619 40.63 -8.09 14.71
C MET A 619 39.74 -6.83 14.71
N GLY A 620 38.55 -6.88 15.33
CA GLY A 620 37.59 -5.77 15.32
C GLY A 620 36.87 -5.58 13.98
N LEU A 621 36.84 -6.61 13.12
CA LEU A 621 36.22 -6.59 11.80
C LEU A 621 34.84 -7.27 11.83
N LYS A 622 33.92 -6.81 10.98
CA LYS A 622 32.66 -7.51 10.69
C LYS A 622 32.81 -8.51 9.55
N VAL A 623 31.93 -9.52 9.49
CA VAL A 623 31.85 -10.48 8.37
C VAL A 623 30.46 -10.57 7.77
N GLY A 624 30.40 -10.81 6.47
CA GLY A 624 29.14 -10.92 5.74
C GLY A 624 29.34 -11.27 4.28
N PRO A 625 28.30 -11.75 3.58
CA PRO A 625 28.37 -12.03 2.15
C PRO A 625 27.96 -10.82 1.32
N ARG A 626 28.32 -10.86 0.02
CA ARG A 626 27.65 -10.09 -1.03
C ARG A 626 26.94 -11.02 -2.00
N MET A 627 25.68 -10.73 -2.34
CA MET A 627 24.81 -11.66 -3.06
C MET A 627 23.69 -11.01 -3.89
N HIS A 628 23.18 -11.73 -4.90
CA HIS A 628 22.07 -11.30 -5.78
C HIS A 628 20.68 -11.72 -5.30
N ILE A 629 20.56 -12.86 -4.60
CA ILE A 629 19.26 -13.46 -4.29
C ILE A 629 18.53 -12.85 -3.07
N CYS A 630 18.92 -11.66 -2.63
CA CYS A 630 18.31 -11.00 -1.47
C CYS A 630 16.80 -10.72 -1.64
N GLY A 631 16.36 -10.47 -2.89
CA GLY A 631 14.97 -10.17 -3.22
C GLY A 631 14.08 -11.40 -3.39
N GLU A 632 14.58 -12.62 -3.13
CA GLU A 632 13.78 -13.83 -3.26
C GLU A 632 12.66 -13.94 -2.22
N VAL A 633 11.61 -14.67 -2.58
CA VAL A 633 10.50 -14.93 -1.66
C VAL A 633 10.99 -15.82 -0.53
N TRP A 634 10.84 -15.36 0.72
CA TRP A 634 11.20 -16.08 1.95
C TRP A 634 10.44 -17.40 2.21
N ASN A 635 9.63 -17.86 1.25
CA ASN A 635 8.99 -19.17 1.21
C ASN A 635 9.42 -19.98 -0.04
N GLY A 636 10.42 -19.51 -0.77
CA GLY A 636 10.99 -20.13 -1.96
C GLY A 636 12.14 -21.08 -1.65
N PRO A 637 12.76 -21.67 -2.68
CA PRO A 637 13.77 -22.73 -2.51
C PRO A 637 15.01 -22.29 -1.72
N ASN A 638 15.39 -21.01 -1.78
CA ASN A 638 16.56 -20.49 -1.06
C ASN A 638 16.24 -19.88 0.32
N ALA A 639 14.99 -19.91 0.77
CA ALA A 639 14.59 -19.29 2.04
C ALA A 639 15.39 -19.81 3.25
N GLY A 640 15.64 -21.12 3.29
CA GLY A 640 16.42 -21.74 4.36
C GLY A 640 17.86 -21.25 4.41
N VAL A 641 18.53 -21.15 3.26
CA VAL A 641 19.92 -20.68 3.20
C VAL A 641 20.03 -19.19 3.53
N LEU A 642 19.06 -18.37 3.11
CA LEU A 642 19.00 -16.95 3.43
C LEU A 642 18.79 -16.69 4.93
N ALA A 643 17.95 -17.50 5.57
CA ALA A 643 17.74 -17.46 7.01
C ALA A 643 19.02 -17.79 7.78
N GLU A 644 19.75 -18.83 7.35
CA GLU A 644 21.01 -19.24 7.96
C GLU A 644 22.11 -18.19 7.76
N ILE A 645 22.18 -17.59 6.56
CA ILE A 645 23.08 -16.45 6.27
C ILE A 645 22.80 -15.28 7.21
N ALA A 646 21.54 -14.95 7.49
CA ALA A 646 21.17 -13.90 8.44
C ALA A 646 21.74 -14.15 9.85
N GLN A 647 21.77 -15.41 10.27
CA GLN A 647 22.19 -15.79 11.62
C GLN A 647 23.71 -15.79 11.80
N VAL A 648 24.47 -16.12 10.75
CA VAL A 648 25.94 -16.23 10.83
C VAL A 648 26.67 -14.92 10.48
N SER A 649 25.98 -13.95 9.87
CA SER A 649 26.58 -12.72 9.36
C SER A 649 26.37 -11.53 10.30
N ASP A 650 27.31 -10.60 10.31
CA ASP A 650 27.16 -9.29 10.98
C ASP A 650 26.56 -8.23 10.03
N PHE A 651 26.79 -8.40 8.73
CA PHE A 651 26.15 -7.62 7.66
C PHE A 651 25.81 -8.50 6.45
N ILE A 652 24.92 -8.01 5.59
CA ILE A 652 24.60 -8.64 4.30
C ILE A 652 24.59 -7.54 3.24
N MET A 653 25.38 -7.73 2.19
CA MET A 653 25.41 -6.86 1.02
C MET A 653 24.52 -7.44 -0.09
N CYS A 654 23.42 -6.75 -0.38
CA CYS A 654 22.45 -7.13 -1.39
C CYS A 654 22.68 -6.36 -2.69
N ASN A 655 22.96 -7.07 -3.77
CA ASN A 655 23.03 -6.49 -5.09
C ASN A 655 21.59 -6.29 -5.59
N LEU A 656 21.20 -5.04 -5.82
CA LEU A 656 19.83 -4.64 -6.16
C LEU A 656 19.90 -3.66 -7.33
N TYR A 657 19.40 -4.03 -8.50
CA TYR A 657 19.42 -3.18 -9.70
C TYR A 657 18.03 -2.66 -10.04
N PRO A 658 17.94 -1.61 -10.87
CA PRO A 658 16.68 -1.18 -11.46
C PRO A 658 15.95 -2.35 -12.15
N GLY A 659 14.63 -2.44 -11.96
CA GLY A 659 13.81 -3.45 -12.63
C GLY A 659 13.58 -3.14 -14.12
N PRO A 660 13.11 -4.13 -14.92
CA PRO A 660 13.04 -4.08 -16.40
C PRO A 660 12.13 -3.00 -17.00
N ASN A 661 11.37 -2.27 -16.19
CA ASN A 661 10.45 -1.21 -16.61
C ASN A 661 10.77 0.15 -15.95
N SER A 662 11.97 0.31 -15.40
CA SER A 662 12.41 1.57 -14.78
C SER A 662 12.69 2.60 -15.87
N ASN A 663 11.64 3.31 -16.30
CA ASN A 663 11.74 4.24 -17.44
C ASN A 663 12.47 5.55 -17.09
N ASP A 664 12.70 5.82 -15.80
CA ASP A 664 13.42 6.97 -15.31
C ASP A 664 14.13 6.66 -13.97
N ALA A 665 15.01 7.58 -13.55
CA ALA A 665 15.80 7.48 -12.34
C ALA A 665 14.95 7.38 -11.06
N GLY A 666 13.81 8.08 -10.99
CA GLY A 666 12.92 8.05 -9.83
C GLY A 666 12.26 6.68 -9.67
N ALA A 667 11.74 6.12 -10.77
CA ALA A 667 11.18 4.77 -10.79
C ALA A 667 12.21 3.70 -10.38
N ALA A 668 13.46 3.82 -10.84
CA ALA A 668 14.53 2.91 -10.45
C ALA A 668 14.89 3.01 -8.97
N VAL A 669 15.05 4.22 -8.44
CA VAL A 669 15.32 4.43 -7.01
C VAL A 669 14.20 3.85 -6.16
N GLN A 670 12.94 4.03 -6.58
CA GLN A 670 11.80 3.45 -5.88
C GLN A 670 11.82 1.92 -5.93
N GLY A 671 12.05 1.31 -7.09
CA GLY A 671 12.13 -0.16 -7.21
C GLY A 671 13.23 -0.76 -6.33
N ILE A 672 14.40 -0.11 -6.26
CA ILE A 672 15.50 -0.53 -5.37
C ILE A 672 15.12 -0.32 -3.89
N SER A 673 14.46 0.79 -3.55
CA SER A 673 13.97 1.06 -2.20
C SER A 673 13.06 -0.08 -1.72
N ASP A 674 12.13 -0.50 -2.55
CA ASP A 674 11.16 -1.53 -2.20
C ASP A 674 11.81 -2.91 -2.07
N ALA A 675 12.72 -3.24 -3.00
CA ALA A 675 13.52 -4.45 -2.94
C ALA A 675 14.41 -4.48 -1.68
N TYR A 676 15.00 -3.33 -1.30
CA TYR A 676 15.82 -3.19 -0.10
C TYR A 676 14.99 -3.47 1.16
N PHE A 677 13.85 -2.79 1.34
CA PHE A 677 13.04 -2.96 2.53
C PHE A 677 12.45 -4.36 2.64
N SER A 678 12.05 -4.98 1.52
CA SER A 678 11.62 -6.37 1.48
C SER A 678 12.74 -7.33 1.94
N SER A 679 13.95 -7.17 1.41
CA SER A 679 15.12 -7.97 1.77
C SER A 679 15.48 -7.79 3.24
N ARG A 680 15.56 -6.53 3.69
CA ARG A 680 15.88 -6.15 5.07
C ARG A 680 14.92 -6.79 6.06
N ASP A 681 13.62 -6.61 5.84
CA ASP A 681 12.60 -7.14 6.75
C ASP A 681 12.63 -8.66 6.79
N GLY A 682 12.99 -9.30 5.67
CA GLY A 682 13.27 -10.72 5.59
C GLY A 682 14.40 -11.17 6.49
N PHE A 683 15.58 -10.59 6.34
CA PHE A 683 16.75 -10.90 7.17
C PHE A 683 16.51 -10.59 8.65
N TRP A 684 15.81 -9.48 8.96
CA TRP A 684 15.52 -9.06 10.33
C TRP A 684 14.55 -9.98 11.08
N ARG A 685 13.75 -10.80 10.39
CA ARG A 685 12.97 -11.88 11.04
C ARG A 685 13.86 -12.95 11.66
N HIS A 686 15.07 -13.14 11.13
CA HIS A 686 16.02 -14.17 11.56
C HIS A 686 17.13 -13.59 12.44
N ASN A 687 17.57 -12.37 12.15
CA ASN A 687 18.54 -11.64 12.96
C ASN A 687 18.27 -10.12 12.86
N PRO A 688 17.60 -9.49 13.84
CA PRO A 688 17.29 -8.06 13.80
C PRO A 688 18.53 -7.15 13.93
N ASN A 689 19.68 -7.71 14.31
CA ASN A 689 20.93 -6.97 14.47
C ASN A 689 21.83 -7.05 13.22
N VAL A 690 21.46 -7.85 12.21
CA VAL A 690 22.24 -7.92 10.96
C VAL A 690 22.08 -6.62 10.18
N GLU A 691 23.21 -6.04 9.78
CA GLU A 691 23.22 -4.81 8.99
C GLU A 691 22.97 -5.14 7.51
N VAL A 692 21.88 -4.64 6.93
CA VAL A 692 21.57 -4.87 5.51
C VAL A 692 21.99 -3.65 4.70
N ILE A 693 22.86 -3.90 3.73
CA ILE A 693 23.55 -2.91 2.89
C ILE A 693 23.16 -3.16 1.43
N ILE A 694 22.98 -2.12 0.63
CA ILE A 694 22.93 -2.29 -0.82
C ILE A 694 24.38 -2.48 -1.30
N GLY A 695 24.71 -3.72 -1.64
CA GLY A 695 26.06 -4.16 -1.99
C GLY A 695 26.52 -3.76 -3.37
N GLU A 696 25.55 -3.59 -4.27
CA GLU A 696 25.79 -3.15 -5.65
C GLU A 696 24.48 -2.65 -6.26
N THR A 697 24.53 -1.50 -6.93
CA THR A 697 23.43 -0.97 -7.74
C THR A 697 23.98 0.06 -8.73
N GLY A 698 23.29 0.33 -9.82
CA GLY A 698 23.80 1.27 -10.82
C GLY A 698 22.83 1.53 -11.95
N TRP A 699 23.16 2.55 -12.75
CA TRP A 699 22.50 2.84 -14.01
C TRP A 699 23.58 3.13 -15.07
N ALA A 700 23.51 2.44 -16.21
CA ALA A 700 24.52 2.57 -17.26
C ALA A 700 24.38 3.92 -18.00
N SER A 701 25.50 4.58 -18.26
CA SER A 701 25.56 5.88 -18.93
C SER A 701 25.43 5.80 -20.45
N GLU A 702 25.62 4.62 -21.03
CA GLU A 702 25.45 4.32 -22.45
C GLU A 702 25.40 2.79 -22.69
N GLY A 703 25.07 2.38 -23.92
CA GLY A 703 25.01 0.97 -24.30
C GLY A 703 23.74 0.24 -23.86
N ALA A 704 23.71 -1.08 -24.01
CA ALA A 704 22.68 -1.91 -23.40
C ALA A 704 23.02 -2.11 -21.92
N SER A 705 22.03 -2.33 -21.06
CA SER A 705 22.21 -2.83 -19.70
C SER A 705 21.20 -3.94 -19.42
N PHE A 706 21.36 -4.68 -18.33
CA PHE A 706 20.55 -5.87 -18.04
C PHE A 706 19.04 -5.64 -18.04
N PHE A 707 18.59 -4.42 -17.71
CA PHE A 707 17.18 -4.13 -17.44
C PHE A 707 16.64 -2.86 -18.11
N ASN A 708 17.49 -2.02 -18.72
CA ASN A 708 17.03 -0.81 -19.40
C ASN A 708 17.23 -0.93 -20.91
N PRO A 709 16.23 -0.54 -21.74
CA PRO A 709 16.44 -0.44 -23.17
C PRO A 709 17.53 0.59 -23.48
N PRO A 710 18.37 0.39 -24.51
CA PRO A 710 19.58 1.19 -24.75
C PRO A 710 19.34 2.70 -24.85
N ASN A 711 18.15 3.13 -25.24
CA ASN A 711 17.77 4.54 -25.35
C ASN A 711 17.62 5.25 -24.00
N LEU A 712 17.57 4.52 -22.88
CA LEU A 712 17.50 5.07 -21.53
C LEU A 712 18.87 5.14 -20.84
N ASN A 713 19.91 4.52 -21.39
CA ASN A 713 21.24 4.58 -20.82
C ASN A 713 21.94 5.85 -21.34
N THR A 714 21.88 6.91 -20.55
CA THR A 714 22.50 8.22 -20.83
C THR A 714 23.22 8.72 -19.57
N ILE A 715 24.25 9.55 -19.75
CA ILE A 715 24.93 10.24 -18.64
C ILE A 715 23.94 11.03 -17.78
N GLU A 716 22.90 11.61 -18.40
CA GLU A 716 21.87 12.35 -17.66
C GLU A 716 21.05 11.43 -16.74
N HIS A 717 20.63 10.25 -17.22
CA HIS A 717 19.89 9.30 -16.39
C HIS A 717 20.76 8.65 -15.32
N GLU A 718 22.02 8.30 -15.62
CA GLU A 718 22.98 7.85 -14.61
C GLU A 718 23.15 8.91 -13.51
N LYS A 719 23.36 10.18 -13.89
CA LYS A 719 23.46 11.29 -12.95
C LYS A 719 22.21 11.43 -12.08
N ASN A 720 21.03 11.38 -12.67
CA ASN A 720 19.76 11.47 -11.94
C ASN A 720 19.58 10.28 -10.99
N PHE A 721 19.95 9.08 -11.43
CA PHE A 721 19.88 7.86 -10.64
C PHE A 721 20.82 7.92 -9.43
N TRP A 722 22.09 8.25 -9.63
CA TRP A 722 23.07 8.36 -8.56
C TRP A 722 22.68 9.45 -7.54
N ASN A 723 22.20 10.61 -8.00
CA ASN A 723 21.72 11.66 -7.11
C ASN A 723 20.47 11.22 -6.32
N GLY A 724 19.55 10.49 -6.97
CA GLY A 724 18.37 9.92 -6.35
C GLY A 724 18.73 8.88 -5.30
N MET A 725 19.60 7.92 -5.62
CA MET A 725 20.09 6.91 -4.69
C MET A 725 20.87 7.53 -3.53
N ARG A 726 21.70 8.53 -3.78
CA ARG A 726 22.41 9.27 -2.71
C ARG A 726 21.43 9.94 -1.76
N SER A 727 20.44 10.65 -2.30
CA SER A 727 19.40 11.31 -1.50
C SER A 727 18.59 10.29 -0.68
N TRP A 728 18.19 9.19 -1.31
CA TRP A 728 17.46 8.09 -0.67
C TRP A 728 18.28 7.43 0.43
N ALA A 729 19.56 7.12 0.17
CA ALA A 729 20.47 6.48 1.11
C ALA A 729 20.68 7.34 2.37
N THR A 730 20.91 8.65 2.19
CA THR A 730 21.04 9.59 3.29
C THR A 730 19.74 9.73 4.09
N GLN A 731 18.59 9.87 3.42
CA GLN A 731 17.28 10.00 4.09
C GLN A 731 16.93 8.76 4.92
N ASN A 732 17.21 7.56 4.39
CA ASN A 732 16.87 6.29 5.04
C ASN A 732 18.00 5.75 5.92
N ARG A 733 19.17 6.41 5.95
CA ARG A 733 20.38 5.98 6.66
C ARG A 733 20.82 4.57 6.26
N VAL A 734 20.75 4.28 4.97
CA VAL A 734 21.10 2.98 4.38
C VAL A 734 22.43 3.10 3.68
N LYS A 735 23.39 2.22 3.99
CA LYS A 735 24.65 2.15 3.24
C LYS A 735 24.39 1.56 1.85
N VAL A 736 24.93 2.23 0.84
CA VAL A 736 24.81 1.84 -0.57
C VAL A 736 26.19 1.86 -1.22
N GLN A 737 26.50 0.86 -2.02
CA GLN A 737 27.67 0.81 -2.89
C GLN A 737 27.18 0.85 -4.35
N MET A 738 27.56 1.87 -5.11
CA MET A 738 27.31 1.89 -6.55
C MET A 738 28.23 0.90 -7.28
N PHE A 739 27.78 0.38 -8.42
CA PHE A 739 28.55 -0.50 -9.26
C PHE A 739 29.69 0.26 -9.93
N GLU A 740 30.90 -0.06 -9.47
CA GLU A 740 32.20 0.49 -9.90
C GLU A 740 32.37 2.01 -9.80
N ALA A 741 33.58 2.45 -9.46
CA ALA A 741 33.93 3.86 -9.48
C ALA A 741 34.20 4.36 -10.90
N PHE A 742 34.89 3.57 -11.72
CA PHE A 742 35.41 4.01 -13.02
C PHE A 742 34.91 3.13 -14.18
N ASP A 743 34.53 3.76 -15.28
CA ASP A 743 34.32 3.12 -16.58
C ASP A 743 35.66 2.70 -17.21
N GLU A 744 35.63 1.58 -17.93
CA GLU A 744 36.82 1.02 -18.57
C GLU A 744 36.75 1.04 -20.11
N PRO A 745 37.78 1.57 -20.79
CA PRO A 745 37.81 1.60 -22.26
C PRO A 745 37.89 0.22 -22.94
N TRP A 746 38.50 -0.80 -22.33
CA TRP A 746 38.59 -2.14 -22.93
C TRP A 746 37.33 -2.97 -22.71
N LYS A 747 36.48 -2.55 -21.77
CA LYS A 747 35.14 -3.08 -21.65
C LYS A 747 34.29 -2.68 -22.86
N THR A 748 34.74 -2.06 -23.96
CA THR A 748 33.87 -1.78 -25.12
C THR A 748 33.53 -3.02 -25.95
N GLY A 749 32.24 -3.29 -26.21
CA GLY A 749 31.75 -4.30 -27.18
C GLY A 749 30.87 -5.40 -26.58
N LEU A 750 29.54 -5.29 -26.74
CA LEU A 750 28.51 -6.36 -26.60
C LEU A 750 28.04 -6.86 -25.22
N GLU A 751 28.33 -6.22 -24.08
CA GLU A 751 27.84 -6.67 -22.76
C GLU A 751 27.26 -5.51 -21.94
N GLY A 752 26.28 -5.81 -21.08
CA GLY A 752 25.43 -4.82 -20.43
C GLY A 752 26.08 -3.96 -19.34
N GLU A 753 27.37 -4.16 -19.06
CA GLU A 753 28.09 -3.69 -17.86
C GLU A 753 29.02 -2.49 -18.10
N LYS A 754 29.06 -1.96 -19.33
CA LYS A 754 30.25 -1.27 -19.83
C LYS A 754 30.39 0.19 -19.39
N HIS A 755 29.42 0.72 -18.62
CA HIS A 755 29.24 2.17 -18.48
C HIS A 755 28.62 2.65 -17.15
N PHE A 756 28.89 2.01 -16.02
CA PHE A 756 28.26 2.36 -14.73
C PHE A 756 29.05 3.32 -13.83
N GLY A 757 30.33 3.55 -14.13
CA GLY A 757 31.23 4.31 -13.27
C GLY A 757 31.01 5.81 -13.36
N TRP A 758 31.09 6.50 -12.22
CA TRP A 758 30.94 7.96 -12.16
C TRP A 758 32.01 8.72 -12.95
N TRP A 759 33.18 8.10 -13.08
CA TRP A 759 34.31 8.62 -13.83
C TRP A 759 34.62 7.74 -15.02
N ARG A 760 35.01 8.34 -16.14
CA ARG A 760 35.59 7.61 -17.27
C ARG A 760 37.00 8.09 -17.54
N ARG A 761 37.88 7.19 -17.95
CA ARG A 761 39.26 7.58 -18.32
C ARG A 761 39.25 8.49 -19.54
N ALA A 762 40.04 9.56 -19.53
CA ALA A 762 40.24 10.39 -20.71
C ALA A 762 41.05 9.61 -21.76
N PRO A 763 40.72 9.72 -23.07
CA PRO A 763 41.45 9.00 -24.11
C PRO A 763 42.96 9.29 -24.07
N ASN A 764 43.78 8.23 -24.07
CA ASN A 764 45.25 8.30 -24.07
C ASN A 764 45.84 9.15 -22.91
N SER A 765 45.19 9.16 -21.74
CA SER A 765 45.63 9.90 -20.56
C SER A 765 45.43 9.09 -19.28
N GLU A 766 46.18 9.47 -18.24
CA GLU A 766 45.92 9.05 -16.85
C GLU A 766 44.89 9.95 -16.14
N SER A 767 44.42 11.02 -16.80
CA SER A 767 43.32 11.84 -16.32
C SER A 767 41.97 11.13 -16.41
N TYR A 768 41.05 11.50 -15.52
CA TYR A 768 39.68 11.01 -15.50
C TYR A 768 38.69 12.14 -15.77
N ILE A 769 37.55 11.82 -16.35
CA ILE A 769 36.45 12.75 -16.61
C ILE A 769 35.31 12.34 -15.69
N GLU A 770 34.88 13.23 -14.81
CA GLU A 770 33.64 13.05 -14.06
C GLU A 770 32.46 13.20 -15.02
N LYS A 771 31.69 12.12 -15.24
CA LYS A 771 30.63 12.11 -16.25
C LYS A 771 29.56 13.18 -15.99
N ALA A 772 29.21 13.40 -14.73
CA ALA A 772 28.12 14.30 -14.35
C ALA A 772 28.40 15.80 -14.59
N THR A 773 29.68 16.20 -14.65
CA THR A 773 30.13 17.59 -14.78
C THR A 773 30.98 17.83 -16.04
N GLY A 774 31.56 16.77 -16.62
CA GLY A 774 32.57 16.86 -17.66
C GLY A 774 33.94 17.33 -17.15
N ALA A 775 34.12 17.49 -15.83
CA ALA A 775 35.36 17.98 -15.26
C ALA A 775 36.50 16.95 -15.46
N VAL A 776 37.64 17.43 -15.94
CA VAL A 776 38.86 16.64 -16.04
C VAL A 776 39.58 16.69 -14.69
N ILE A 777 39.75 15.52 -14.07
CA ILE A 777 40.44 15.32 -12.81
C ILE A 777 41.80 14.70 -13.13
N ASN A 778 42.85 15.40 -12.72
CA ASN A 778 44.22 14.91 -12.82
C ASN A 778 44.58 14.21 -11.50
N PRO A 779 45.02 12.94 -11.55
CA PRO A 779 45.31 12.15 -10.35
C PRO A 779 46.49 12.62 -9.50
#